data_AF-A0A371P2N9-F1
#
_entry.id   AF-A0A371P2N9-F1
#
_cell.length_a   1.000
_cell.length_b   1.000
_cell.length_c   1.000
_cell.angle_alpha   90.00
_cell.angle_beta   90.00
_cell.angle_gamma   90.00
#
_symmetry.space_group_name_H-M   'P 1'
#
loop_
_entity.id
_entity.type
_entity.pdbx_description
1 polymer ?
#
loop_
_entity_poly.entity_id
_entity_poly.type
_entity_poly.pdbx_seq_one_letter_code
_entity_poly.pdbx_strand_id
1 'polypeptide(L)'
;MKIEFPPSLPISERHDDIAAAMNDHQVVVVAGETGSGKTTQLPKIAYELGRRSIAHTQPRRIAARSVAKRIADECEVELGGEVGYAVRFDDQTSESTAIRLVTDGLLLAELQRDRRLTRYDTIIIDEAHERSLSIDFLLGYLKQLLPRRPDLKVVITSATIDVERFAEMFDAPIIEVSGRTFPVEVRYRPLAETGADNELEALAQAVSELPNEGDILVFMSGEREIRDAAEFLAGRKYPRTEILPLYGRLAAADQQKIFSSHPGRRIVLATNVAETSLTVPGIRYVIDPGFARISRFSQRLKVQRLPIEPISQASASQRAGRCGRVADGICIRLYSEEDHDSRPEFTDPEIQRTNLASVLLQMASLDLGDIKDFPFLDPPDSRAVSDGLNLLYELGALDTATKGSTRLTKIGRRMSTLPTDPRLARMLLAADRLGCLADVLVIVAAMSIQDPRERPLEHQQAADEKHRRFREPDSDFLSYLTLWTYIREMRDELSSSAFRRLCRDEYLHWLRIREWQDVHSQLRRTAKELGLKPGSTGADPDRIHQALLSGLLSHIGLKDADGREYLGARQAKFMIFPGSGLAKKTPRMVMVGELVETGRLWGRTAAKIQPEWVEAAGEHLINRSYSEPHWSTRRGSAMAREKLLLFGIPLVADRLVQLGRIDPVISRDLFIRHALVQGEWRTNHAFFAANQRMIEGVEELEERLRRRDLRVDDDTLYAFYDARVPADVVSTRHFDTWWKKTRQTQPDLLTFDPAMLSHGSDDAEDEFPREWHSDGEAYPLTYAFEPGMSDDGVTVDLPIERLMTVDDRAFDWHVPGHRVELVTELIRSLPKRLRREFVPAGQFAPRLVDAMDADASDLSEELARQMRLLNGTVVSPDDFDFEALPSHLRVTFRVLEAGQEVGRGKDLAALRDELSSHLRADLTAVARQEERSGLRAWGDLGTIEASITAGQVTGFPALVDEGTSVGLRILDTAAEQQVAMVKGQARLLSFSLPPPVTHLGRTLDLHAKLLLSTGPHRDAAAVIEECWLAALDHLVVRHGGPVWDEGSWSLLHEAVRAEAYEVTERALQSVLATLRALGEVTPLPSTEAGEDVRVQLSWLVYPGFIRDAGVDQLRRLPLYLQAAARRLDAPLSHDLLAAQDLEARFHARTAEMSVWARLTPRVQHVRWALEELRIGLLAQQLRTAFPVSVKRVTALVDEL
;
A
#
# COMPACT_ATOMS: atom_id res chain seq x y z
N MET A 1 -2.80 -2.78 -68.52
CA MET A 1 -4.10 -2.78 -67.82
C MET A 1 -5.21 -2.32 -68.76
N LYS A 2 -6.34 -3.04 -68.85
CA LYS A 2 -7.52 -2.61 -69.63
C LYS A 2 -8.41 -1.71 -68.76
N ILE A 3 -8.70 -0.50 -69.20
CA ILE A 3 -9.52 0.47 -68.44
C ILE A 3 -10.88 0.59 -69.10
N GLU A 4 -11.93 0.14 -68.40
CA GLU A 4 -13.32 0.33 -68.79
C GLU A 4 -14.13 0.80 -67.58
N PHE A 5 -15.05 1.74 -67.82
CA PHE A 5 -15.96 2.27 -66.80
C PHE A 5 -17.39 1.75 -67.06
N PRO A 6 -17.97 0.94 -66.16
CA PRO A 6 -19.30 0.40 -66.36
C PRO A 6 -20.37 1.50 -66.36
N PRO A 7 -21.22 1.63 -67.39
CA PRO A 7 -22.26 2.68 -67.46
C PRO A 7 -23.38 2.48 -66.43
N SER A 8 -23.43 1.33 -65.76
CA SER A 8 -24.36 1.05 -64.67
C SER A 8 -23.95 1.68 -63.33
N LEU A 9 -22.68 2.10 -63.17
CA LEU A 9 -22.18 2.71 -61.94
C LEU A 9 -22.33 4.25 -62.00
N PRO A 10 -22.90 4.90 -60.97
CA PRO A 10 -23.10 6.35 -60.96
C PRO A 10 -21.81 7.16 -61.14
N ILE A 11 -20.67 6.68 -60.63
CA ILE A 11 -19.39 7.39 -60.79
C ILE A 11 -18.96 7.52 -62.25
N SER A 12 -19.35 6.59 -63.12
CA SER A 12 -18.98 6.62 -64.54
C SER A 12 -19.63 7.80 -65.27
N GLU A 13 -20.79 8.27 -64.82
CA GLU A 13 -21.46 9.45 -65.39
C GLU A 13 -20.72 10.75 -65.05
N ARG A 14 -19.95 10.77 -63.94
CA ARG A 14 -19.14 11.91 -63.49
C ARG A 14 -17.65 11.74 -63.82
N HIS A 15 -17.31 10.80 -64.71
CA HIS A 15 -15.93 10.50 -65.09
C HIS A 15 -15.14 11.75 -65.51
N ASP A 16 -15.66 12.51 -66.47
CA ASP A 16 -14.94 13.65 -67.06
C ASP A 16 -14.76 14.79 -66.03
N ASP A 17 -15.76 15.02 -65.18
CA ASP A 17 -15.69 16.00 -64.09
C ASP A 17 -14.60 15.63 -63.07
N ILE A 18 -14.54 14.36 -62.67
CA ILE A 18 -13.52 13.86 -61.73
C ILE A 18 -12.14 13.93 -62.37
N ALA A 19 -12.00 13.53 -63.64
CA ALA A 19 -10.74 13.57 -64.36
C ALA A 19 -10.21 15.02 -64.51
N ALA A 20 -11.09 15.98 -64.83
CA ALA A 20 -10.76 17.39 -64.86
C ALA A 20 -10.34 17.91 -63.48
N ALA A 21 -11.11 17.62 -62.43
CA ALA A 21 -10.79 18.04 -61.06
C ALA A 21 -9.43 17.49 -60.60
N MET A 22 -9.13 16.21 -60.88
CA MET A 22 -7.86 15.58 -60.53
C MET A 22 -6.66 16.16 -61.29
N ASN A 23 -6.85 16.66 -62.51
CA ASN A 23 -5.82 17.38 -63.24
C ASN A 23 -5.58 18.77 -62.64
N ASP A 24 -6.65 19.54 -62.44
CA ASP A 24 -6.58 20.97 -62.11
C ASP A 24 -6.23 21.24 -60.65
N HIS A 25 -6.62 20.35 -59.73
CA HIS A 25 -6.48 20.56 -58.29
C HIS A 25 -5.55 19.52 -57.67
N GLN A 26 -4.71 19.94 -56.73
CA GLN A 26 -3.79 19.02 -56.04
C GLN A 26 -4.55 18.02 -55.15
N VAL A 27 -5.64 18.48 -54.53
CA VAL A 27 -6.54 17.68 -53.69
C VAL A 27 -7.94 17.73 -54.26
N VAL A 28 -8.66 16.61 -54.27
CA VAL A 28 -10.06 16.51 -54.69
C VAL A 28 -10.85 15.72 -53.65
N VAL A 29 -12.02 16.22 -53.27
CA VAL A 29 -12.96 15.51 -52.39
C VAL A 29 -14.08 14.91 -53.25
N VAL A 30 -14.29 13.60 -53.16
CA VAL A 30 -15.34 12.89 -53.91
C VAL A 30 -16.38 12.35 -52.93
N ALA A 31 -17.55 12.97 -52.95
CA ALA A 31 -18.69 12.60 -52.12
C ALA A 31 -19.57 11.59 -52.88
N GLY A 32 -20.10 10.58 -52.19
CA GLY A 32 -21.14 9.74 -52.76
C GLY A 32 -21.42 8.51 -51.93
N GLU A 33 -22.59 7.90 -52.07
CA GLU A 33 -22.99 6.78 -51.23
C GLU A 33 -22.17 5.51 -51.50
N THR A 34 -22.21 4.57 -50.56
CA THR A 34 -21.59 3.25 -50.73
C THR A 34 -22.26 2.49 -51.89
N GLY A 35 -21.47 1.94 -52.81
CA GLY A 35 -21.98 1.28 -54.02
C GLY A 35 -22.02 2.16 -55.29
N SER A 36 -21.74 3.46 -55.19
CA SER A 36 -21.59 4.38 -56.35
C SER A 36 -20.42 4.07 -57.28
N GLY A 37 -19.47 3.22 -56.86
CA GLY A 37 -18.28 2.85 -57.63
C GLY A 37 -17.00 3.63 -57.29
N LYS A 38 -17.03 4.59 -56.34
CA LYS A 38 -15.85 5.39 -55.91
C LYS A 38 -14.60 4.56 -55.70
N THR A 39 -14.68 3.59 -54.81
CA THR A 39 -13.58 2.72 -54.39
C THR A 39 -12.98 1.88 -55.53
N THR A 40 -13.73 1.55 -56.58
CA THR A 40 -13.20 0.71 -57.67
C THR A 40 -12.80 1.51 -58.91
N GLN A 41 -13.42 2.66 -59.17
CA GLN A 41 -13.19 3.43 -60.40
C GLN A 41 -12.18 4.58 -60.23
N LEU A 42 -12.12 5.26 -59.08
CA LEU A 42 -11.16 6.36 -58.84
C LEU A 42 -9.69 6.01 -59.13
N PRO A 43 -9.15 4.86 -58.67
CA PRO A 43 -7.76 4.50 -59.00
C PRO A 43 -7.54 4.24 -60.49
N LYS A 44 -8.59 3.83 -61.24
CA LYS A 44 -8.51 3.67 -62.69
C LYS A 44 -8.49 5.01 -63.41
N ILE A 45 -9.30 5.97 -62.97
CA ILE A 45 -9.28 7.35 -63.50
C ILE A 45 -7.90 7.96 -63.27
N ALA A 46 -7.34 7.83 -62.06
CA ALA A 46 -5.98 8.27 -61.77
C ALA A 46 -4.94 7.63 -62.73
N TYR A 47 -5.07 6.31 -62.96
CA TYR A 47 -4.19 5.59 -63.88
C TYR A 47 -4.35 6.06 -65.33
N GLU A 48 -5.58 6.32 -65.80
CA GLU A 48 -5.82 6.88 -67.13
C GLU A 48 -5.14 8.25 -67.32
N LEU A 49 -5.15 9.09 -66.28
CA LEU A 49 -4.43 10.37 -66.23
C LEU A 49 -2.90 10.26 -66.17
N GLY A 50 -2.34 9.07 -66.41
CA GLY A 50 -0.90 8.84 -66.47
C GLY A 50 -0.23 8.60 -65.11
N ARG A 51 -0.98 8.53 -64.02
CA ARG A 51 -0.45 8.17 -62.69
C ARG A 51 -0.10 6.69 -62.66
N ARG A 52 1.05 6.34 -62.08
CA ARG A 52 1.60 4.97 -62.09
C ARG A 52 2.06 4.51 -60.72
N SER A 53 1.94 5.33 -59.69
CA SER A 53 2.29 4.97 -58.32
C SER A 53 1.24 5.44 -57.34
N ILE A 54 0.11 4.73 -57.34
CA ILE A 54 -1.11 5.09 -56.62
C ILE A 54 -1.20 4.26 -55.34
N ALA A 55 -1.16 4.93 -54.17
CA ALA A 55 -1.61 4.32 -52.92
C ALA A 55 -3.11 4.54 -52.78
N HIS A 56 -3.86 3.48 -52.48
CA HIS A 56 -5.28 3.61 -52.18
C HIS A 56 -5.56 2.97 -50.85
N THR A 57 -5.83 3.80 -49.85
CA THR A 57 -5.98 3.40 -48.46
C THR A 57 -7.38 2.87 -48.19
N GLN A 58 -7.47 1.91 -47.28
CA GLN A 58 -8.70 1.28 -46.84
C GLN A 58 -8.64 1.07 -45.31
N PRO A 59 -9.74 1.31 -44.57
CA PRO A 59 -9.73 1.16 -43.11
C PRO A 59 -9.58 -0.29 -42.66
N ARG A 60 -9.99 -1.27 -43.49
CA ARG A 60 -10.04 -2.69 -43.11
C ARG A 60 -9.25 -3.57 -44.07
N ARG A 61 -8.57 -4.59 -43.51
CA ARG A 61 -7.78 -5.56 -44.29
C ARG A 61 -8.62 -6.29 -45.34
N ILE A 62 -9.86 -6.67 -45.00
CA ILE A 62 -10.77 -7.40 -45.90
C ILE A 62 -11.20 -6.50 -47.06
N ALA A 63 -11.45 -5.21 -46.80
CA ALA A 63 -11.78 -4.23 -47.83
C ALA A 63 -10.62 -4.07 -48.83
N ALA A 64 -9.39 -3.81 -48.34
CA ALA A 64 -8.20 -3.71 -49.19
C ALA A 64 -8.02 -4.91 -50.13
N ARG A 65 -8.18 -6.14 -49.61
CA ARG A 65 -8.04 -7.37 -50.40
C ARG A 65 -9.14 -7.55 -51.44
N SER A 66 -10.40 -7.36 -51.02
CA SER A 66 -11.56 -7.54 -51.90
C SER A 66 -11.61 -6.49 -53.00
N VAL A 67 -11.28 -5.23 -52.67
CA VAL A 67 -11.19 -4.12 -53.63
C VAL A 67 -10.06 -4.34 -54.61
N ALA A 68 -8.86 -4.72 -54.15
CA ALA A 68 -7.73 -5.01 -55.04
C ALA A 68 -8.06 -6.13 -56.02
N LYS A 69 -8.64 -7.23 -55.52
CA LYS A 69 -9.09 -8.33 -56.37
C LYS A 69 -10.14 -7.85 -57.39
N ARG A 70 -11.12 -7.07 -56.96
CA ARG A 70 -12.17 -6.56 -57.83
C ARG A 70 -11.62 -5.65 -58.93
N ILE A 71 -10.69 -4.75 -58.61
CA ILE A 71 -10.04 -3.88 -59.61
C ILE A 71 -9.20 -4.72 -60.57
N ALA A 72 -8.45 -5.72 -60.07
CA ALA A 72 -7.67 -6.62 -60.91
C ALA A 72 -8.57 -7.40 -61.90
N ASP A 73 -9.68 -7.97 -61.40
CA ASP A 73 -10.68 -8.66 -62.21
C ASP A 73 -11.31 -7.72 -63.27
N GLU A 74 -11.70 -6.51 -62.88
CA GLU A 74 -12.29 -5.51 -63.79
C GLU A 74 -11.30 -4.99 -64.84
N CYS A 75 -10.00 -4.99 -64.54
CA CYS A 75 -8.96 -4.52 -65.46
C CYS A 75 -8.28 -5.65 -66.26
N GLU A 76 -8.76 -6.89 -66.09
CA GLU A 76 -8.23 -8.11 -66.71
C GLU A 76 -6.72 -8.32 -66.45
N VAL A 77 -6.27 -8.08 -65.21
CA VAL A 77 -4.87 -8.30 -64.78
C VAL A 77 -4.79 -9.29 -63.64
N GLU A 78 -3.64 -9.98 -63.53
CA GLU A 78 -3.38 -10.85 -62.38
C GLU A 78 -3.12 -10.02 -61.11
N LEU A 79 -3.77 -10.38 -60.02
CA LEU A 79 -3.57 -9.77 -58.71
C LEU A 79 -2.11 -9.95 -58.25
N GLY A 80 -1.43 -8.85 -57.93
CA GLY A 80 0.01 -8.82 -57.61
C GLY A 80 0.90 -8.31 -58.75
N GLY A 81 0.36 -8.23 -59.98
CA GLY A 81 0.97 -7.54 -61.12
C GLY A 81 0.77 -6.02 -61.02
N GLU A 82 0.07 -5.44 -62.00
CA GLU A 82 -0.23 -3.98 -62.05
C GLU A 82 -1.16 -3.50 -60.92
N VAL A 83 -2.02 -4.38 -60.41
CA VAL A 83 -2.91 -4.12 -59.27
C VAL A 83 -2.55 -5.09 -58.15
N GLY A 84 -2.27 -4.57 -56.96
CA GLY A 84 -1.88 -5.38 -55.81
C GLY A 84 -2.40 -4.80 -54.51
N TYR A 85 -2.22 -5.55 -53.42
CA TYR A 85 -2.53 -5.06 -52.08
C TYR A 85 -1.41 -5.34 -51.10
N ALA A 86 -1.25 -4.47 -50.10
CA ALA A 86 -0.42 -4.71 -48.94
C ALA A 86 -1.21 -4.41 -47.67
N VAL A 87 -1.38 -5.43 -46.84
CA VAL A 87 -1.98 -5.32 -45.51
C VAL A 87 -1.03 -5.92 -44.48
N ARG A 88 -1.30 -5.71 -43.19
CA ARG A 88 -0.47 -6.32 -42.15
C ARG A 88 -0.44 -7.84 -42.32
N PHE A 89 0.76 -8.40 -42.44
CA PHE A 89 1.07 -9.84 -42.62
C PHE A 89 0.82 -10.44 -44.00
N ASP A 90 0.34 -9.68 -44.98
CA ASP A 90 0.04 -10.19 -46.32
C ASP A 90 0.28 -9.08 -47.35
N ASP A 91 1.32 -9.25 -48.17
CA ASP A 91 1.71 -8.33 -49.23
C ASP A 91 1.74 -9.09 -50.57
N GLN A 92 0.83 -8.71 -51.46
CA GLN A 92 0.68 -9.21 -52.82
C GLN A 92 0.94 -8.05 -53.77
N THR A 93 2.18 -7.55 -53.78
CA THR A 93 2.65 -6.49 -54.67
C THR A 93 3.99 -6.87 -55.29
N SER A 94 4.28 -6.28 -56.45
CA SER A 94 5.54 -6.42 -57.18
C SER A 94 6.07 -5.04 -57.58
N GLU A 95 7.27 -4.99 -58.17
CA GLU A 95 7.81 -3.74 -58.74
C GLU A 95 6.92 -3.18 -59.87
N SER A 96 6.10 -4.03 -60.50
CA SER A 96 5.16 -3.63 -61.56
C SER A 96 3.83 -3.07 -61.05
N THR A 97 3.58 -3.10 -59.73
CA THR A 97 2.31 -2.67 -59.14
C THR A 97 2.15 -1.16 -59.21
N ALA A 98 1.19 -0.71 -60.02
CA ALA A 98 0.84 0.68 -60.20
C ALA A 98 -0.28 1.15 -59.24
N ILE A 99 -1.27 0.28 -59.00
CA ILE A 99 -2.35 0.53 -58.03
C ILE A 99 -2.11 -0.38 -56.83
N ARG A 100 -1.72 0.23 -55.70
CA ARG A 100 -1.43 -0.46 -54.45
C ARG A 100 -2.50 -0.16 -53.40
N LEU A 101 -3.38 -1.13 -53.17
CA LEU A 101 -4.34 -1.06 -52.07
C LEU A 101 -3.61 -1.30 -50.75
N VAL A 102 -3.72 -0.38 -49.81
CA VAL A 102 -3.05 -0.48 -48.51
C VAL A 102 -4.02 -0.20 -47.38
N THR A 103 -3.74 -0.71 -46.18
CA THR A 103 -4.47 -0.21 -45.00
C THR A 103 -3.90 1.13 -44.53
N ASP A 104 -4.73 2.01 -43.98
CA ASP A 104 -4.31 3.34 -43.49
C ASP A 104 -3.09 3.25 -42.56
N GLY A 105 -3.14 2.34 -41.59
CA GLY A 105 -2.04 2.12 -40.64
C GLY A 105 -0.74 1.59 -41.28
N LEU A 106 -0.82 0.92 -42.43
CA LEU A 106 0.38 0.48 -43.16
C LEU A 106 1.04 1.66 -43.87
N LEU A 107 0.25 2.52 -44.54
CA LEU A 107 0.78 3.74 -45.16
C LEU A 107 1.39 4.66 -44.11
N LEU A 108 0.74 4.79 -42.94
CA LEU A 108 1.27 5.54 -41.80
C LEU A 108 2.62 4.99 -41.32
N ALA A 109 2.78 3.67 -41.27
CA ALA A 109 4.06 3.05 -40.89
C ALA A 109 5.18 3.33 -41.90
N GLU A 110 4.86 3.52 -43.19
CA GLU A 110 5.85 3.86 -44.22
C GLU A 110 6.48 5.25 -44.01
N LEU A 111 5.78 6.19 -43.36
CA LEU A 111 6.31 7.53 -43.04
C LEU A 111 7.61 7.49 -42.22
N GLN A 112 7.81 6.45 -41.40
CA GLN A 112 9.03 6.29 -40.62
C GLN A 112 10.27 6.06 -41.50
N ARG A 113 10.09 5.46 -42.68
CA ARG A 113 11.16 5.13 -43.63
C ARG A 113 11.22 6.15 -44.77
N ASP A 114 10.07 6.59 -45.26
CA ASP A 114 9.93 7.56 -46.34
C ASP A 114 8.98 8.70 -45.91
N ARG A 115 9.55 9.72 -45.27
CA ARG A 115 8.80 10.91 -44.82
C ARG A 115 8.19 11.68 -45.98
N ARG A 116 8.78 11.63 -47.18
CA ARG A 116 8.26 12.39 -48.32
C ARG A 116 7.22 11.60 -49.10
N LEU A 117 6.98 10.33 -48.79
CA LEU A 117 6.14 9.41 -49.57
C LEU A 117 6.53 9.43 -51.06
N THR A 118 7.84 9.42 -51.34
CA THR A 118 8.42 9.44 -52.68
C THR A 118 8.04 8.25 -53.54
N ARG A 119 7.65 7.12 -52.92
CA ARG A 119 7.11 5.97 -53.63
C ARG A 119 5.82 6.29 -54.41
N TYR A 120 5.07 7.32 -54.01
CA TYR A 120 3.73 7.59 -54.53
C TYR A 120 3.64 8.93 -55.27
N ASP A 121 2.90 8.92 -56.38
CA ASP A 121 2.50 10.10 -57.14
C ASP A 121 1.04 10.52 -56.83
N THR A 122 0.25 9.58 -56.29
CA THR A 122 -1.17 9.75 -55.98
C THR A 122 -1.53 8.95 -54.73
N ILE A 123 -2.28 9.56 -53.82
CA ILE A 123 -2.82 8.91 -52.64
C ILE A 123 -4.33 9.09 -52.61
N ILE A 124 -5.06 7.99 -52.57
CA ILE A 124 -6.51 7.98 -52.40
C ILE A 124 -6.80 7.55 -50.96
N ILE A 125 -7.39 8.43 -50.17
CA ILE A 125 -7.90 8.14 -48.83
C ILE A 125 -9.38 7.81 -48.96
N ASP A 126 -9.69 6.52 -48.90
CA ASP A 126 -11.07 6.04 -49.04
C ASP A 126 -11.77 5.95 -47.69
N GLU A 127 -13.10 6.07 -47.70
CA GLU A 127 -13.94 5.91 -46.51
C GLU A 127 -13.56 6.88 -45.36
N ALA A 128 -13.19 8.14 -45.71
CA ALA A 128 -12.73 9.13 -44.73
C ALA A 128 -13.77 9.45 -43.63
N HIS A 129 -15.05 9.18 -43.90
CA HIS A 129 -16.15 9.27 -42.94
C HIS A 129 -16.05 8.28 -41.76
N GLU A 130 -15.23 7.22 -41.83
CA GLU A 130 -14.98 6.37 -40.66
C GLU A 130 -14.19 7.11 -39.56
N ARG A 131 -13.55 8.25 -39.88
CA ARG A 131 -12.84 9.15 -38.94
C ARG A 131 -11.94 8.38 -37.96
N SER A 132 -11.20 7.40 -38.51
CA SER A 132 -10.23 6.60 -37.76
C SER A 132 -9.02 7.45 -37.39
N LEU A 133 -8.32 7.07 -36.32
CA LEU A 133 -7.12 7.80 -35.87
C LEU A 133 -6.04 7.85 -36.96
N SER A 134 -5.91 6.78 -37.75
CA SER A 134 -4.92 6.70 -38.82
C SER A 134 -5.27 7.63 -39.99
N ILE A 135 -6.55 7.73 -40.34
CA ILE A 135 -7.03 8.63 -41.40
C ILE A 135 -6.80 10.09 -41.00
N ASP A 136 -7.27 10.50 -39.81
CA ASP A 136 -7.14 11.88 -39.34
C ASP A 136 -5.65 12.30 -39.25
N PHE A 137 -4.77 11.39 -38.82
CA PHE A 137 -3.34 11.65 -38.80
C PHE A 137 -2.74 11.79 -40.20
N LEU A 138 -3.09 10.90 -41.14
CA LEU A 138 -2.62 10.96 -42.53
C LEU A 138 -3.07 12.26 -43.19
N LEU A 139 -4.32 12.70 -42.97
CA LEU A 139 -4.83 13.96 -43.50
C LEU A 139 -4.03 15.15 -42.97
N GLY A 140 -3.81 15.24 -41.66
CA GLY A 140 -3.00 16.31 -41.09
C GLY A 140 -1.55 16.29 -41.58
N TYR A 141 -0.97 15.10 -41.74
CA TYR A 141 0.38 14.95 -42.29
C TYR A 141 0.47 15.41 -43.74
N LEU A 142 -0.50 15.00 -44.57
CA LEU A 142 -0.58 15.40 -45.97
C LEU A 142 -0.76 16.91 -46.10
N LYS A 143 -1.56 17.56 -45.24
CA LYS A 143 -1.70 19.02 -45.25
C LYS A 143 -0.36 19.74 -45.06
N GLN A 144 0.53 19.20 -44.22
CA GLN A 144 1.90 19.73 -44.05
C GLN A 144 2.85 19.33 -45.19
N LEU A 145 2.66 18.16 -45.81
CA LEU A 145 3.52 17.62 -46.86
C LEU A 145 3.27 18.24 -48.23
N LEU A 146 2.00 18.47 -48.61
CA LEU A 146 1.59 18.90 -49.95
C LEU A 146 2.29 20.18 -50.45
N PRO A 147 2.51 21.23 -49.62
CA PRO A 147 3.31 22.39 -50.02
C PRO A 147 4.76 22.05 -50.43
N ARG A 148 5.30 20.93 -49.94
CA ARG A 148 6.66 20.42 -50.24
C ARG A 148 6.68 19.31 -51.31
N ARG A 149 5.51 18.82 -51.74
CA ARG A 149 5.31 17.79 -52.78
C ARG A 149 4.19 18.24 -53.74
N PRO A 150 4.39 19.31 -54.54
CA PRO A 150 3.38 19.81 -55.48
C PRO A 150 2.99 18.78 -56.56
N ASP A 151 3.84 17.77 -56.78
CA ASP A 151 3.63 16.66 -57.71
C ASP A 151 2.64 15.60 -57.21
N LEU A 152 2.48 15.48 -55.89
CA LEU A 152 1.63 14.50 -55.23
C LEU A 152 0.16 14.91 -55.31
N LYS A 153 -0.68 14.05 -55.88
CA LYS A 153 -2.15 14.20 -55.90
C LYS A 153 -2.79 13.47 -54.72
N VAL A 154 -3.83 14.06 -54.13
CA VAL A 154 -4.61 13.44 -53.07
C VAL A 154 -6.08 13.42 -53.44
N VAL A 155 -6.72 12.27 -53.31
CA VAL A 155 -8.17 12.13 -53.47
C VAL A 155 -8.75 11.65 -52.14
N ILE A 156 -9.73 12.36 -51.60
CA ILE A 156 -10.41 12.01 -50.36
C ILE A 156 -11.83 11.58 -50.71
N THR A 157 -12.26 10.40 -50.28
CA THR A 157 -13.64 9.95 -50.51
C THR A 157 -14.43 9.92 -49.21
N SER A 158 -15.72 10.27 -49.31
CA SER A 158 -16.65 10.18 -48.19
C SER A 158 -18.04 9.75 -48.65
N ALA A 159 -18.77 9.06 -47.77
CA ALA A 159 -20.15 8.66 -47.99
C ALA A 159 -21.16 9.53 -47.23
N THR A 160 -20.69 10.50 -46.43
CA THR A 160 -21.51 11.37 -45.58
C THR A 160 -21.28 12.84 -45.94
N ILE A 161 -22.16 13.73 -45.44
CA ILE A 161 -22.14 15.20 -45.60
C ILE A 161 -21.03 15.85 -44.72
N ASP A 162 -19.94 15.14 -44.42
CA ASP A 162 -18.75 15.74 -43.75
C ASP A 162 -17.71 16.22 -44.79
N VAL A 163 -18.15 16.41 -46.04
CA VAL A 163 -17.29 16.65 -47.21
C VAL A 163 -16.80 18.10 -47.26
N GLU A 164 -17.59 19.01 -46.72
CA GLU A 164 -17.30 20.42 -46.55
C GLU A 164 -16.09 20.62 -45.66
N ARG A 165 -16.01 19.90 -44.54
CA ARG A 165 -14.88 20.02 -43.60
C ARG A 165 -13.58 19.51 -44.22
N PHE A 166 -13.62 18.43 -45.00
CA PHE A 166 -12.45 17.97 -45.77
C PHE A 166 -12.06 18.98 -46.85
N ALA A 167 -13.03 19.57 -47.56
CA ALA A 167 -12.80 20.57 -48.58
C ALA A 167 -12.18 21.85 -48.00
N GLU A 168 -12.71 22.36 -46.88
CA GLU A 168 -12.17 23.52 -46.15
C GLU A 168 -10.74 23.27 -45.67
N MET A 169 -10.45 22.07 -45.15
CA MET A 169 -9.11 21.71 -44.68
C MET A 169 -8.06 21.82 -45.80
N PHE A 170 -8.39 21.45 -47.04
CA PHE A 170 -7.45 21.39 -48.15
C PHE A 170 -7.61 22.49 -49.21
N ASP A 171 -8.64 23.33 -49.11
CA ASP A 171 -9.08 24.24 -50.19
C ASP A 171 -9.31 23.46 -51.50
N ALA A 172 -10.16 22.42 -51.41
CA ALA A 172 -10.35 21.42 -52.47
C ALA A 172 -11.78 21.44 -53.03
N PRO A 173 -11.97 21.20 -54.34
CA PRO A 173 -13.30 21.04 -54.92
C PRO A 173 -13.98 19.76 -54.42
N ILE A 174 -15.30 19.84 -54.24
CA ILE A 174 -16.17 18.70 -53.93
C ILE A 174 -16.86 18.24 -55.21
N ILE A 175 -16.71 16.96 -55.54
CA ILE A 175 -17.45 16.31 -56.62
C ILE A 175 -18.45 15.33 -56.02
N GLU A 176 -19.74 15.64 -56.16
CA GLU A 176 -20.82 14.77 -55.71
C GLU A 176 -21.19 13.73 -56.76
N VAL A 177 -21.15 12.46 -56.37
CA VAL A 177 -21.58 11.32 -57.16
C VAL A 177 -22.88 10.80 -56.54
N SER A 178 -24.00 11.32 -57.04
CA SER A 178 -25.34 10.91 -56.61
C SER A 178 -25.56 9.43 -56.91
N GLY A 179 -25.90 8.63 -55.89
CA GLY A 179 -26.21 7.22 -56.06
C GLY A 179 -27.53 7.00 -56.81
N ARG A 180 -27.71 5.80 -57.38
CA ARG A 180 -29.04 5.27 -57.73
C ARG A 180 -29.56 4.48 -56.54
N THR A 181 -29.88 5.16 -55.44
CA THR A 181 -30.51 4.53 -54.27
C THR A 181 -32.02 4.54 -54.39
N PHE A 182 -32.64 3.44 -53.99
CA PHE A 182 -34.09 3.33 -53.94
C PHE A 182 -34.61 4.00 -52.65
N PRO A 183 -35.81 4.61 -52.67
CA PRO A 183 -36.40 5.21 -51.48
C PRO A 183 -36.48 4.22 -50.30
N VAL A 184 -36.19 4.72 -49.10
CA VAL A 184 -36.34 3.97 -47.84
C VAL A 184 -37.45 4.60 -47.01
N GLU A 185 -38.49 3.84 -46.71
CA GLU A 185 -39.54 4.25 -45.75
C GLU A 185 -39.03 4.04 -44.31
N VAL A 186 -39.00 5.11 -43.51
CA VAL A 186 -38.58 5.04 -42.10
C VAL A 186 -39.83 5.03 -41.19
N ARG A 187 -39.91 4.04 -40.30
CA ARG A 187 -41.00 3.90 -39.33
C ARG A 187 -40.47 3.91 -37.90
N TYR A 188 -41.02 4.74 -37.03
CA TYR A 188 -40.68 4.77 -35.61
C TYR A 188 -41.66 3.89 -34.80
N ARG A 189 -41.13 3.03 -33.95
CA ARG A 189 -41.87 2.08 -33.08
C ARG A 189 -41.24 2.06 -31.68
N PRO A 190 -41.34 3.14 -30.90
CA PRO A 190 -40.75 3.17 -29.57
C PRO A 190 -41.38 2.10 -28.69
N LEU A 191 -40.55 1.48 -27.84
CA LEU A 191 -40.95 0.34 -27.00
C LEU A 191 -42.23 0.61 -26.19
N ALA A 192 -42.36 1.82 -25.63
CA ALA A 192 -43.52 2.25 -24.84
C ALA A 192 -44.85 2.25 -25.62
N GLU A 193 -44.82 2.43 -26.93
CA GLU A 193 -46.03 2.50 -27.78
C GLU A 193 -46.39 1.15 -28.40
N THR A 194 -45.45 0.19 -28.42
CA THR A 194 -45.68 -1.15 -28.99
C THR A 194 -46.49 -2.09 -28.09
N GLY A 195 -46.65 -1.76 -26.80
CA GLY A 195 -47.27 -2.66 -25.82
C GLY A 195 -46.49 -3.96 -25.59
N ALA A 196 -45.24 -4.03 -26.04
CA ALA A 196 -44.34 -5.15 -25.83
C ALA A 196 -43.73 -5.11 -24.42
N ASP A 197 -43.59 -6.26 -23.77
CA ASP A 197 -43.04 -6.33 -22.41
C ASP A 197 -41.52 -6.11 -22.40
N ASN A 198 -40.85 -6.33 -23.54
CA ASN A 198 -39.40 -6.20 -23.71
C ASN A 198 -38.97 -5.96 -25.18
N GLU A 199 -37.67 -5.68 -25.37
CA GLU A 199 -37.05 -5.42 -26.68
C GLU A 199 -37.15 -6.58 -27.67
N LEU A 200 -37.11 -7.83 -27.21
CA LEU A 200 -37.20 -9.00 -28.08
C LEU A 200 -38.62 -9.17 -28.65
N GLU A 201 -39.65 -8.85 -27.86
CA GLU A 201 -41.03 -8.83 -28.33
C GLU A 201 -41.28 -7.71 -29.35
N ALA A 202 -40.78 -6.50 -29.09
CA ALA A 202 -40.84 -5.39 -30.04
C ALA A 202 -40.14 -5.76 -31.37
N LEU A 203 -38.98 -6.44 -31.29
CA LEU A 203 -38.28 -6.97 -32.45
C LEU A 203 -39.14 -7.98 -33.23
N ALA A 204 -39.78 -8.93 -32.56
CA ALA A 204 -40.65 -9.91 -33.24
C ALA A 204 -41.88 -9.27 -33.88
N GLN A 205 -42.48 -8.26 -33.24
CA GLN A 205 -43.57 -7.47 -33.81
C GLN A 205 -43.11 -6.72 -35.08
N ALA A 206 -41.94 -6.09 -35.04
CA ALA A 206 -41.36 -5.42 -36.20
C ALA A 206 -41.06 -6.40 -37.35
N VAL A 207 -40.55 -7.60 -37.07
CA VAL A 207 -40.36 -8.67 -38.09
C VAL A 207 -41.70 -9.06 -38.72
N SER A 208 -42.76 -9.15 -37.93
CA SER A 208 -44.11 -9.49 -38.39
C SER A 208 -44.81 -8.37 -39.17
N GLU A 209 -44.46 -7.11 -38.93
CA GLU A 209 -44.95 -5.95 -39.70
C GLU A 209 -44.39 -5.93 -41.14
N LEU A 210 -43.20 -6.50 -41.35
CA LEU A 210 -42.49 -6.45 -42.63
C LEU A 210 -43.00 -7.48 -43.65
N PRO A 211 -43.09 -7.14 -44.95
CA PRO A 211 -43.50 -8.09 -45.98
C PRO A 211 -42.57 -9.30 -46.09
N ASN A 212 -43.09 -10.44 -46.56
CA ASN A 212 -42.36 -11.72 -46.61
C ASN A 212 -41.30 -11.82 -47.73
N GLU A 213 -41.22 -10.85 -48.64
CA GLU A 213 -40.26 -10.83 -49.74
C GLU A 213 -39.00 -10.04 -49.39
N GLY A 214 -37.82 -10.65 -49.47
CA GLY A 214 -36.54 -9.99 -49.20
C GLY A 214 -36.06 -10.15 -47.76
N ASP A 215 -34.76 -9.98 -47.57
CA ASP A 215 -34.09 -10.30 -46.32
C ASP A 215 -34.16 -9.13 -45.33
N ILE A 216 -34.15 -9.45 -44.04
CA ILE A 216 -34.13 -8.49 -42.93
C ILE A 216 -32.72 -8.41 -42.35
N LEU A 217 -32.22 -7.20 -42.16
CA LEU A 217 -31.04 -6.92 -41.35
C LEU A 217 -31.47 -6.29 -40.03
N VAL A 218 -31.12 -6.92 -38.92
CA VAL A 218 -31.39 -6.39 -37.57
C VAL A 218 -30.09 -5.98 -36.93
N PHE A 219 -30.00 -4.72 -36.48
CA PHE A 219 -28.84 -4.26 -35.74
C PHE A 219 -28.94 -4.61 -34.26
N MET A 220 -27.85 -5.07 -33.67
CA MET A 220 -27.77 -5.45 -32.25
C MET A 220 -26.47 -4.90 -31.63
N SER A 221 -26.51 -4.59 -30.34
CA SER A 221 -25.39 -3.97 -29.62
C SER A 221 -24.22 -4.94 -29.36
N GLY A 222 -24.43 -6.25 -29.39
CA GLY A 222 -23.37 -7.22 -29.11
C GLY A 222 -23.74 -8.69 -29.37
N GLU A 223 -22.75 -9.57 -29.13
CA GLU A 223 -22.86 -11.01 -29.40
C GLU A 223 -23.92 -11.70 -28.53
N ARG A 224 -24.04 -11.29 -27.27
CA ARG A 224 -25.02 -11.86 -26.34
C ARG A 224 -26.43 -11.51 -26.81
N GLU A 225 -26.64 -10.24 -27.14
CA GLU A 225 -27.92 -9.72 -27.60
C GLU A 225 -28.34 -10.38 -28.93
N ILE A 226 -27.40 -10.58 -29.86
CA ILE A 226 -27.63 -11.34 -31.11
C ILE A 226 -28.11 -12.76 -30.82
N ARG A 227 -27.50 -13.44 -29.84
CA ARG A 227 -27.84 -14.83 -29.50
C ARG A 227 -29.23 -14.91 -28.86
N ASP A 228 -29.49 -14.05 -27.89
CA ASP A 228 -30.77 -13.99 -27.18
C ASP A 228 -31.91 -13.71 -28.20
N ALA A 229 -31.68 -12.80 -29.14
CA ALA A 229 -32.61 -12.53 -30.25
C ALA A 229 -32.73 -13.70 -31.24
N ALA A 230 -31.63 -14.39 -31.57
CA ALA A 230 -31.66 -15.54 -32.48
C ALA A 230 -32.50 -16.68 -31.90
N GLU A 231 -32.29 -17.01 -30.63
CA GLU A 231 -33.04 -18.05 -29.91
C GLU A 231 -34.52 -17.69 -29.81
N PHE A 232 -34.83 -16.45 -29.44
CA PHE A 232 -36.19 -15.95 -29.33
C PHE A 232 -36.94 -15.99 -30.67
N LEU A 233 -36.32 -15.49 -31.74
CA LEU A 233 -36.92 -15.47 -33.08
C LEU A 233 -37.04 -16.88 -33.68
N ALA A 234 -36.11 -17.80 -33.38
CA ALA A 234 -36.22 -19.19 -33.80
C ALA A 234 -37.46 -19.87 -33.19
N GLY A 235 -37.80 -19.52 -31.95
CA GLY A 235 -39.02 -19.99 -31.27
C GLY A 235 -40.32 -19.57 -31.97
N ARG A 236 -40.32 -18.48 -32.76
CA ARG A 236 -41.49 -17.97 -33.49
C ARG A 236 -41.83 -18.77 -34.75
N LYS A 237 -40.92 -19.62 -35.25
CA LYS A 237 -41.13 -20.53 -36.40
C LYS A 237 -41.67 -19.85 -37.67
N TYR A 238 -41.03 -18.77 -38.12
CA TYR A 238 -41.40 -18.10 -39.37
C TYR A 238 -41.28 -19.05 -40.59
N PRO A 239 -42.22 -19.02 -41.55
CA PRO A 239 -42.17 -19.90 -42.73
C PRO A 239 -40.95 -19.63 -43.60
N ARG A 240 -40.24 -20.68 -44.03
CA ARG A 240 -39.09 -20.62 -44.97
C ARG A 240 -38.06 -19.53 -44.64
N THR A 241 -37.85 -19.26 -43.35
CA THR A 241 -36.98 -18.20 -42.86
C THR A 241 -35.78 -18.76 -42.11
N GLU A 242 -34.58 -18.31 -42.45
CA GLU A 242 -33.32 -18.67 -41.79
C GLU A 242 -32.81 -17.49 -40.93
N ILE A 243 -32.43 -17.74 -39.68
CA ILE A 243 -31.88 -16.72 -38.78
C ILE A 243 -30.37 -16.91 -38.71
N LEU A 244 -29.61 -15.87 -39.06
CA LEU A 244 -28.15 -15.92 -39.16
C LEU A 244 -27.50 -14.81 -38.31
N PRO A 245 -26.56 -15.14 -37.41
CA PRO A 245 -25.81 -14.13 -36.67
C PRO A 245 -24.65 -13.55 -37.51
N LEU A 246 -24.30 -12.29 -37.28
CA LEU A 246 -23.16 -11.60 -37.91
C LEU A 246 -22.44 -10.66 -36.92
N TYR A 247 -21.29 -11.12 -36.40
CA TYR A 247 -20.43 -10.32 -35.52
C TYR A 247 -18.96 -10.69 -35.69
N GLY A 248 -18.05 -9.81 -35.30
CA GLY A 248 -16.63 -9.93 -35.65
C GLY A 248 -15.91 -11.20 -35.18
N ARG A 249 -16.37 -11.84 -34.10
CA ARG A 249 -15.81 -13.10 -33.58
C ARG A 249 -16.33 -14.36 -34.25
N LEU A 250 -17.35 -14.25 -35.12
CA LEU A 250 -17.98 -15.40 -35.76
C LEU A 250 -16.97 -16.12 -36.67
N ALA A 251 -17.03 -17.46 -36.75
CA ALA A 251 -16.13 -18.23 -37.59
C ALA A 251 -16.27 -17.85 -39.07
N ALA A 252 -15.14 -17.86 -39.81
CA ALA A 252 -15.11 -17.38 -41.21
C ALA A 252 -16.10 -18.12 -42.13
N ALA A 253 -16.33 -19.42 -41.89
CA ALA A 253 -17.29 -20.22 -42.66
C ALA A 253 -18.73 -19.72 -42.46
N ASP A 254 -19.10 -19.36 -41.23
CA ASP A 254 -20.43 -18.87 -40.89
C ASP A 254 -20.64 -17.44 -41.40
N GLN A 255 -19.61 -16.59 -41.35
CA GLN A 255 -19.65 -15.27 -42.00
C GLN A 255 -19.86 -15.41 -43.52
N GLN A 256 -19.20 -16.38 -44.15
CA GLN A 256 -19.29 -16.59 -45.59
C GLN A 256 -20.68 -17.12 -46.03
N LYS A 257 -21.38 -17.84 -45.14
CA LYS A 257 -22.74 -18.34 -45.37
C LYS A 257 -23.73 -17.21 -45.68
N ILE A 258 -23.54 -16.03 -45.09
CA ILE A 258 -24.40 -14.85 -45.31
C ILE A 258 -24.34 -14.35 -46.76
N PHE A 259 -23.21 -14.55 -47.45
CA PHE A 259 -23.01 -14.12 -48.84
C PHE A 259 -23.46 -15.16 -49.87
N SER A 260 -23.88 -16.35 -49.44
CA SER A 260 -24.34 -17.40 -50.35
C SER A 260 -25.76 -17.12 -50.86
N SER A 261 -26.04 -17.48 -52.12
CA SER A 261 -27.40 -17.43 -52.68
C SER A 261 -28.34 -18.38 -51.94
N HIS A 262 -29.59 -17.99 -51.74
CA HIS A 262 -30.58 -18.79 -51.00
C HIS A 262 -32.00 -18.67 -51.58
N PRO A 263 -32.86 -19.70 -51.41
CA PRO A 263 -34.21 -19.72 -52.00
C PRO A 263 -35.34 -19.24 -51.06
N GLY A 264 -35.01 -18.64 -49.90
CA GLY A 264 -35.98 -18.31 -48.84
C GLY A 264 -35.83 -16.88 -48.33
N ARG A 265 -36.23 -16.62 -47.08
CA ARG A 265 -36.02 -15.34 -46.38
C ARG A 265 -34.92 -15.51 -45.34
N ARG A 266 -34.05 -14.51 -45.18
CA ARG A 266 -33.06 -14.47 -44.10
C ARG A 266 -33.33 -13.32 -43.14
N ILE A 267 -33.13 -13.58 -41.86
CA ILE A 267 -33.04 -12.56 -40.81
C ILE A 267 -31.59 -12.57 -40.32
N VAL A 268 -30.83 -11.55 -40.72
CA VAL A 268 -29.42 -11.39 -40.35
C VAL A 268 -29.34 -10.50 -39.12
N LEU A 269 -28.92 -11.07 -38.00
CA LEU A 269 -28.74 -10.35 -36.73
C LEU A 269 -27.29 -9.89 -36.63
N ALA A 270 -27.04 -8.59 -36.80
CA ALA A 270 -25.71 -8.04 -37.00
C ALA A 270 -25.32 -6.95 -35.99
N THR A 271 -24.04 -6.89 -35.66
CA THR A 271 -23.45 -5.67 -35.05
C THR A 271 -23.16 -4.61 -36.12
N ASN A 272 -22.55 -3.48 -35.74
CA ASN A 272 -22.11 -2.42 -36.66
C ASN A 272 -21.12 -2.90 -37.76
N VAL A 273 -20.70 -4.17 -37.76
CA VAL A 273 -19.99 -4.79 -38.87
C VAL A 273 -20.74 -4.66 -40.20
N ALA A 274 -22.08 -4.66 -40.17
CA ALA A 274 -22.92 -4.48 -41.36
C ALA A 274 -23.18 -3.01 -41.73
N GLU A 275 -22.76 -2.04 -40.89
CA GLU A 275 -23.11 -0.62 -41.01
C GLU A 275 -22.32 0.13 -42.08
N THR A 276 -21.02 -0.16 -42.28
CA THR A 276 -20.16 0.55 -43.24
C THR A 276 -19.58 -0.41 -44.28
N SER A 277 -18.62 -1.25 -43.87
CA SER A 277 -17.68 -1.91 -44.79
C SER A 277 -18.11 -3.27 -45.34
N LEU A 278 -19.32 -3.75 -45.02
CA LEU A 278 -19.83 -5.03 -45.49
C LEU A 278 -21.21 -4.87 -46.13
N THR A 279 -21.35 -5.35 -47.37
CA THR A 279 -22.60 -5.30 -48.12
C THR A 279 -23.23 -6.68 -48.09
N VAL A 280 -24.23 -6.87 -47.23
CA VAL A 280 -25.02 -8.10 -47.21
C VAL A 280 -25.97 -8.09 -48.41
N PRO A 281 -25.92 -9.09 -49.31
CA PRO A 281 -26.80 -9.14 -50.47
C PRO A 281 -28.25 -9.45 -50.05
N GLY A 282 -29.23 -8.97 -50.80
CA GLY A 282 -30.64 -9.33 -50.63
C GLY A 282 -31.41 -8.61 -49.51
N ILE A 283 -30.75 -7.72 -48.76
CA ILE A 283 -31.40 -6.93 -47.70
C ILE A 283 -32.40 -5.94 -48.31
N ARG A 284 -33.66 -6.08 -47.91
CA ARG A 284 -34.77 -5.17 -48.28
C ARG A 284 -35.39 -4.49 -47.06
N TYR A 285 -35.13 -5.00 -45.86
CA TYR A 285 -35.65 -4.41 -44.63
C TYR A 285 -34.58 -4.28 -43.57
N VAL A 286 -34.66 -3.21 -42.78
CA VAL A 286 -33.78 -2.97 -41.63
C VAL A 286 -34.64 -2.83 -40.37
N ILE A 287 -34.20 -3.43 -39.28
CA ILE A 287 -34.71 -3.15 -37.94
C ILE A 287 -33.55 -2.60 -37.11
N ASP A 288 -33.71 -1.40 -36.60
CA ASP A 288 -32.69 -0.68 -35.83
C ASP A 288 -33.19 -0.35 -34.42
N PRO A 289 -32.72 -1.08 -33.39
CA PRO A 289 -32.95 -0.72 -32.00
C PRO A 289 -32.26 0.59 -31.59
N GLY A 290 -31.31 1.09 -32.39
CA GLY A 290 -30.69 2.40 -32.17
C GLY A 290 -29.52 2.42 -31.19
N PHE A 291 -28.96 1.26 -30.83
CA PHE A 291 -27.81 1.15 -29.91
C PHE A 291 -26.59 0.52 -30.59
N ALA A 292 -25.41 0.84 -30.07
CA ALA A 292 -24.14 0.24 -30.45
C ALA A 292 -23.17 0.18 -29.27
N ARG A 293 -22.21 -0.75 -29.32
CA ARG A 293 -21.04 -0.72 -28.43
C ARG A 293 -19.97 0.18 -29.02
N ILE A 294 -19.73 1.31 -28.38
CA ILE A 294 -18.76 2.32 -28.83
C ILE A 294 -17.55 2.27 -27.89
N SER A 295 -16.34 2.15 -28.45
CA SER A 295 -15.13 2.20 -27.63
C SER A 295 -14.87 3.61 -27.08
N ARG A 296 -14.68 3.70 -25.77
CA ARG A 296 -14.42 4.96 -25.04
C ARG A 296 -13.25 4.79 -24.09
N PHE A 297 -12.23 5.64 -24.19
CA PHE A 297 -11.14 5.66 -23.23
C PHE A 297 -11.53 6.46 -21.97
N SER A 298 -11.51 5.81 -20.80
CA SER A 298 -11.69 6.45 -19.50
C SER A 298 -10.40 7.16 -19.09
N GLN A 299 -10.39 8.48 -19.19
CA GLN A 299 -9.20 9.27 -18.85
C GLN A 299 -8.80 9.13 -17.38
N ARG A 300 -9.76 9.08 -16.44
CA ARG A 300 -9.45 8.96 -14.99
C ARG A 300 -8.75 7.63 -14.66
N LEU A 301 -9.23 6.54 -15.24
CA LEU A 301 -8.75 5.19 -14.95
C LEU A 301 -7.68 4.70 -15.94
N LYS A 302 -7.46 5.43 -17.06
CA LYS A 302 -6.63 5.02 -18.22
C LYS A 302 -7.04 3.66 -18.81
N VAL A 303 -8.33 3.35 -18.80
CA VAL A 303 -8.86 2.07 -19.30
C VAL A 303 -9.80 2.27 -20.48
N GLN A 304 -9.79 1.30 -21.40
CA GLN A 304 -10.76 1.25 -22.48
C GLN A 304 -12.08 0.66 -21.97
N ARG A 305 -13.17 1.37 -22.25
CA ARG A 305 -14.55 0.97 -21.96
C ARG A 305 -15.26 0.68 -23.27
N LEU A 306 -16.26 -0.19 -23.21
CA LEU A 306 -17.15 -0.53 -24.34
C LEU A 306 -18.62 -0.40 -23.91
N PRO A 307 -19.06 0.81 -23.50
CA PRO A 307 -20.45 1.05 -23.15
C PRO A 307 -21.37 0.80 -24.34
N ILE A 308 -22.61 0.42 -24.04
CA ILE A 308 -23.71 0.45 -25.02
C ILE A 308 -24.31 1.85 -24.95
N GLU A 309 -24.33 2.56 -26.07
CA GLU A 309 -24.79 3.94 -26.18
C GLU A 309 -25.75 4.08 -27.38
N PRO A 310 -26.65 5.07 -27.40
CA PRO A 310 -27.43 5.41 -28.57
C PRO A 310 -26.51 5.78 -29.75
N ILE A 311 -26.89 5.37 -30.97
CA ILE A 311 -26.18 5.75 -32.19
C ILE A 311 -26.48 7.19 -32.61
N SER A 312 -25.57 7.81 -33.36
CA SER A 312 -25.76 9.13 -33.99
C SER A 312 -26.78 9.10 -35.13
N GLN A 313 -27.25 10.27 -35.54
CA GLN A 313 -28.17 10.40 -36.68
C GLN A 313 -27.53 9.91 -37.99
N ALA A 314 -26.24 10.18 -38.20
CA ALA A 314 -25.49 9.70 -39.34
C ALA A 314 -25.41 8.16 -39.36
N SER A 315 -25.09 7.52 -38.24
CA SER A 315 -25.11 6.05 -38.13
C SER A 315 -26.52 5.48 -38.38
N ALA A 316 -27.56 6.09 -37.83
CA ALA A 316 -28.95 5.66 -38.06
C ALA A 316 -29.35 5.76 -39.55
N SER A 317 -28.88 6.79 -40.24
CA SER A 317 -29.10 6.98 -41.68
C SER A 317 -28.32 5.96 -42.51
N GLN A 318 -27.07 5.66 -42.15
CA GLN A 318 -26.29 4.60 -42.80
C GLN A 318 -26.90 3.21 -42.62
N ARG A 319 -27.45 2.92 -41.43
CA ARG A 319 -28.18 1.68 -41.14
C ARG A 319 -29.43 1.57 -42.01
N ALA A 320 -30.24 2.62 -42.08
CA ALA A 320 -31.42 2.67 -42.94
C ALA A 320 -31.05 2.46 -44.42
N GLY A 321 -29.98 3.11 -44.89
CA GLY A 321 -29.48 2.96 -46.27
C GLY A 321 -29.06 1.53 -46.66
N ARG A 322 -28.94 0.59 -45.72
CA ARG A 322 -28.64 -0.82 -46.04
C ARG A 322 -29.79 -1.55 -46.74
N CYS A 323 -31.02 -1.08 -46.62
CA CYS A 323 -32.18 -1.68 -47.30
C CYS A 323 -32.56 -1.02 -48.65
N GLY A 324 -32.03 0.16 -48.98
CA GLY A 324 -32.34 0.91 -50.21
C GLY A 324 -31.42 0.63 -51.41
N ARG A 325 -30.69 -0.49 -51.40
CA ARG A 325 -29.62 -0.77 -52.39
C ARG A 325 -30.06 -1.51 -53.64
N VAL A 326 -31.11 -2.32 -53.55
CA VAL A 326 -31.55 -3.23 -54.62
C VAL A 326 -32.97 -2.91 -55.08
N ALA A 327 -33.82 -2.45 -54.17
CA ALA A 327 -35.21 -2.06 -54.39
C ALA A 327 -35.68 -1.16 -53.23
N ASP A 328 -36.90 -0.64 -53.32
CA ASP A 328 -37.56 0.09 -52.23
C ASP A 328 -37.54 -0.73 -50.93
N GLY A 329 -37.07 -0.10 -49.85
CA GLY A 329 -36.85 -0.74 -48.56
C GLY A 329 -37.61 -0.09 -47.42
N ILE A 330 -37.75 -0.80 -46.30
CA ILE A 330 -38.37 -0.29 -45.06
C ILE A 330 -37.37 -0.42 -43.92
N CYS A 331 -37.17 0.68 -43.18
CA CYS A 331 -36.38 0.73 -41.96
C CYS A 331 -37.29 0.98 -40.75
N ILE A 332 -37.40 0.01 -39.84
CA ILE A 332 -38.12 0.17 -38.58
C ILE A 332 -37.13 0.52 -37.47
N ARG A 333 -37.31 1.68 -36.82
CA ARG A 333 -36.54 2.15 -35.67
C ARG A 333 -37.32 1.86 -34.39
N LEU A 334 -36.74 1.15 -33.42
CA LEU A 334 -37.43 0.79 -32.16
C LEU A 334 -37.35 1.88 -31.08
N TYR A 335 -37.21 3.13 -31.51
CA TYR A 335 -37.14 4.35 -30.71
C TYR A 335 -38.02 5.43 -31.35
N SER A 336 -38.32 6.51 -30.63
CA SER A 336 -39.19 7.58 -31.12
C SER A 336 -38.45 8.51 -32.08
N GLU A 337 -39.21 9.27 -32.88
CA GLU A 337 -38.65 10.33 -33.73
C GLU A 337 -38.02 11.44 -32.89
N GLU A 338 -38.63 11.81 -31.76
CA GLU A 338 -38.05 12.77 -30.80
C GLU A 338 -36.69 12.30 -30.25
N ASP A 339 -36.54 11.01 -29.92
CA ASP A 339 -35.26 10.45 -29.51
C ASP A 339 -34.25 10.48 -30.66
N HIS A 340 -34.67 10.22 -31.91
CA HIS A 340 -33.81 10.35 -33.08
C HIS A 340 -33.25 11.76 -33.24
N ASP A 341 -34.13 12.77 -33.20
CA ASP A 341 -33.79 14.17 -33.45
C ASP A 341 -32.94 14.77 -32.32
N SER A 342 -33.07 14.24 -31.09
CA SER A 342 -32.27 14.66 -29.93
C SER A 342 -30.83 14.11 -29.93
N ARG A 343 -30.53 13.09 -30.75
CA ARG A 343 -29.20 12.47 -30.80
C ARG A 343 -28.20 13.37 -31.53
N PRO A 344 -26.90 13.27 -31.22
CA PRO A 344 -25.88 13.98 -31.97
C PRO A 344 -25.86 13.55 -33.43
N GLU A 345 -25.61 14.52 -34.32
CA GLU A 345 -25.61 14.31 -35.77
C GLU A 345 -24.54 13.30 -36.19
N PHE A 346 -23.34 13.41 -35.62
CA PHE A 346 -22.19 12.56 -35.91
C PHE A 346 -21.67 11.85 -34.66
N THR A 347 -21.01 10.71 -34.87
CA THR A 347 -20.28 10.00 -33.82
C THR A 347 -18.92 10.69 -33.60
N ASP A 348 -18.51 10.88 -32.34
CA ASP A 348 -17.20 11.47 -32.04
C ASP A 348 -16.04 10.70 -32.73
N PRO A 349 -15.07 11.41 -33.34
CA PRO A 349 -13.97 10.79 -34.05
C PRO A 349 -13.06 9.99 -33.11
N GLU A 350 -12.37 8.98 -33.64
CA GLU A 350 -11.58 8.05 -32.82
C GLU A 350 -10.49 8.77 -32.00
N ILE A 351 -9.91 9.84 -32.55
CA ILE A 351 -8.88 10.67 -31.92
C ILE A 351 -9.31 11.28 -30.58
N GLN A 352 -10.61 11.54 -30.39
CA GLN A 352 -11.14 12.11 -29.14
C GLN A 352 -11.48 11.04 -28.09
N ARG A 353 -11.48 9.76 -28.46
CA ARG A 353 -11.98 8.65 -27.62
C ARG A 353 -10.98 7.52 -27.40
N THR A 354 -9.72 7.69 -27.82
CA THR A 354 -8.65 6.69 -27.71
C THR A 354 -7.40 7.24 -26.97
N ASN A 355 -6.43 6.36 -26.68
CA ASN A 355 -5.15 6.74 -26.10
C ASN A 355 -4.20 7.25 -27.21
N LEU A 356 -3.62 8.44 -27.01
CA LEU A 356 -2.80 9.14 -28.00
C LEU A 356 -1.30 8.86 -27.90
N ALA A 357 -0.83 8.03 -26.96
CA ALA A 357 0.60 7.80 -26.73
C ALA A 357 1.34 7.31 -27.98
N SER A 358 0.74 6.40 -28.76
CA SER A 358 1.32 5.91 -30.03
C SER A 358 1.49 7.02 -31.05
N VAL A 359 0.49 7.89 -31.19
CA VAL A 359 0.50 9.02 -32.13
C VAL A 359 1.52 10.06 -31.69
N LEU A 360 1.52 10.44 -30.41
CA LEU A 360 2.48 11.39 -29.85
C LEU A 360 3.93 10.89 -30.02
N LEU A 361 4.18 9.59 -29.83
CA LEU A 361 5.49 8.99 -30.06
C LEU A 361 5.90 9.08 -31.53
N GLN A 362 4.97 8.82 -32.45
CA GLN A 362 5.22 8.96 -33.89
C GLN A 362 5.47 10.41 -34.29
N MET A 363 4.69 11.38 -33.78
CA MET A 363 4.88 12.80 -34.03
C MET A 363 6.25 13.29 -33.56
N ALA A 364 6.63 12.90 -32.34
CA ALA A 364 7.93 13.23 -31.78
C ALA A 364 9.09 12.57 -32.55
N SER A 365 8.87 11.38 -33.12
CA SER A 365 9.87 10.71 -33.98
C SER A 365 10.01 11.39 -35.34
N LEU A 366 8.89 11.81 -35.93
CA LEU A 366 8.82 12.46 -37.23
C LEU A 366 9.16 13.96 -37.18
N ASP A 367 9.28 14.54 -35.98
CA ASP A 367 9.56 15.96 -35.74
C ASP A 367 8.46 16.89 -36.31
N LEU A 368 7.20 16.56 -36.00
CA LEU A 368 6.02 17.24 -36.55
C LEU A 368 5.50 18.43 -35.70
N GLY A 369 6.27 18.86 -34.71
CA GLY A 369 5.90 19.96 -33.82
C GLY A 369 4.96 19.56 -32.67
N ASP A 370 4.36 20.57 -32.03
CA ASP A 370 3.34 20.37 -30.99
C ASP A 370 2.06 19.81 -31.62
N ILE A 371 1.43 18.85 -30.95
CA ILE A 371 0.16 18.26 -31.38
C ILE A 371 -0.96 19.29 -31.47
N LYS A 372 -0.88 20.38 -30.70
CA LYS A 372 -1.85 21.48 -30.74
C LYS A 372 -1.80 22.27 -32.06
N ASP A 373 -0.62 22.35 -32.67
CA ASP A 373 -0.39 23.07 -33.93
C ASP A 373 -0.53 22.14 -35.15
N PHE A 374 -0.63 20.84 -34.91
CA PHE A 374 -0.82 19.86 -35.97
C PHE A 374 -2.24 19.97 -36.54
N PRO A 375 -2.39 20.00 -37.89
CA PRO A 375 -3.67 20.28 -38.52
C PRO A 375 -4.58 19.04 -38.52
N PHE A 376 -5.12 18.67 -37.37
CA PHE A 376 -6.22 17.71 -37.30
C PHE A 376 -7.54 18.33 -37.74
N LEU A 377 -8.41 17.51 -38.33
CA LEU A 377 -9.77 17.94 -38.66
C LEU A 377 -10.59 18.24 -37.39
N ASP A 378 -10.47 17.36 -36.39
CA ASP A 378 -10.92 17.56 -35.03
C ASP A 378 -9.73 17.39 -34.06
N PRO A 379 -9.31 18.44 -33.35
CA PRO A 379 -8.18 18.32 -32.43
C PRO A 379 -8.51 17.39 -31.25
N PRO A 380 -7.52 16.66 -30.74
CA PRO A 380 -7.68 15.85 -29.54
C PRO A 380 -7.93 16.71 -28.30
N ASP A 381 -8.60 16.14 -27.30
CA ASP A 381 -8.72 16.77 -25.98
C ASP A 381 -7.33 16.96 -25.35
N SER A 382 -7.06 18.19 -24.88
CA SER A 382 -5.85 18.57 -24.14
C SER A 382 -5.49 17.59 -22.99
N ARG A 383 -6.49 17.01 -22.31
CA ARG A 383 -6.30 16.02 -21.26
C ARG A 383 -5.79 14.70 -21.83
N ALA A 384 -6.37 14.22 -22.93
CA ALA A 384 -5.93 13.01 -23.62
C ALA A 384 -4.48 13.13 -24.12
N VAL A 385 -4.12 14.31 -24.63
CA VAL A 385 -2.73 14.65 -24.98
C VAL A 385 -1.81 14.57 -23.77
N SER A 386 -2.15 15.25 -22.68
CA SER A 386 -1.35 15.26 -21.45
C SER A 386 -1.14 13.83 -20.91
N ASP A 387 -2.17 13.00 -21.02
CA ASP A 387 -2.14 11.62 -20.56
C ASP A 387 -1.26 10.72 -21.41
N GLY A 388 -1.30 10.90 -22.73
CA GLY A 388 -0.40 10.22 -23.65
C GLY A 388 1.06 10.62 -23.41
N LEU A 389 1.33 11.90 -23.18
CA LEU A 389 2.66 12.38 -22.81
C LEU A 389 3.12 11.79 -21.47
N ASN A 390 2.25 11.78 -20.45
CA ASN A 390 2.53 11.16 -19.16
C ASN A 390 2.87 9.67 -19.28
N LEU A 391 2.19 8.93 -20.16
CA LEU A 391 2.54 7.54 -20.45
C LEU A 391 3.91 7.44 -21.13
N LEU A 392 4.26 8.32 -22.06
CA LEU A 392 5.58 8.31 -22.68
C LEU A 392 6.70 8.68 -21.68
N TYR A 393 6.43 9.56 -20.72
CA TYR A 393 7.33 9.80 -19.58
C TYR A 393 7.45 8.56 -18.67
N GLU A 394 6.34 7.90 -18.36
CA GLU A 394 6.30 6.65 -17.59
C GLU A 394 7.22 5.59 -18.24
N LEU A 395 7.12 5.42 -19.56
CA LEU A 395 7.92 4.46 -20.32
C LEU A 395 9.38 4.87 -20.52
N GLY A 396 9.77 6.09 -20.12
CA GLY A 396 11.10 6.66 -20.33
C GLY A 396 11.38 7.03 -21.80
N ALA A 397 10.33 7.22 -22.61
CA ALA A 397 10.44 7.59 -24.02
C ALA A 397 10.74 9.09 -24.21
N LEU A 398 10.32 9.95 -23.27
CA LEU A 398 10.55 11.40 -23.26
C LEU A 398 11.50 11.80 -22.12
N ASP A 399 12.27 12.87 -22.34
CA ASP A 399 13.26 13.39 -21.38
C ASP A 399 12.58 14.12 -20.21
N THR A 400 12.94 13.77 -18.98
CA THR A 400 12.36 14.32 -17.74
C THR A 400 12.98 15.65 -17.31
N ALA A 401 14.12 16.05 -17.89
CA ALA A 401 14.88 17.23 -17.47
C ALA A 401 14.18 18.57 -17.75
N THR A 402 13.16 18.59 -18.61
CA THR A 402 12.35 19.78 -18.90
C THR A 402 10.88 19.38 -18.94
N LYS A 403 10.12 19.71 -17.88
CA LYS A 403 8.66 19.57 -17.88
C LYS A 403 8.09 20.31 -19.11
N GLY A 404 7.57 19.54 -20.08
CA GLY A 404 7.02 20.06 -21.33
C GLY A 404 7.87 19.80 -22.59
N SER A 405 9.07 19.22 -22.47
CA SER A 405 9.89 18.87 -23.64
C SER A 405 9.40 17.59 -24.31
N THR A 406 9.05 17.67 -25.60
CA THR A 406 8.68 16.53 -26.45
C THR A 406 9.90 15.77 -26.99
N ARG A 407 11.10 16.02 -26.46
CA ARG A 407 12.34 15.42 -26.95
C ARG A 407 12.42 13.93 -26.59
N LEU A 408 12.55 13.09 -27.63
CA LEU A 408 12.73 11.65 -27.46
C LEU A 408 14.10 11.29 -26.86
N THR A 409 14.08 10.40 -25.87
CA THR A 409 15.26 9.73 -25.31
C THR A 409 15.82 8.68 -26.28
N LYS A 410 16.98 8.08 -25.95
CA LYS A 410 17.50 6.92 -26.70
C LYS A 410 16.50 5.76 -26.71
N ILE A 411 15.76 5.56 -25.62
CA ILE A 411 14.72 4.53 -25.50
C ILE A 411 13.54 4.91 -26.39
N GLY A 412 13.04 6.16 -26.30
CA GLY A 412 11.92 6.63 -27.11
C GLY A 412 12.14 6.51 -28.61
N ARG A 413 13.33 6.85 -29.10
CA ARG A 413 13.69 6.66 -30.52
C ARG A 413 13.62 5.20 -30.93
N ARG A 414 14.19 4.28 -30.15
CA ARG A 414 14.12 2.84 -30.45
C ARG A 414 12.69 2.31 -30.37
N MET A 415 11.89 2.77 -29.42
CA MET A 415 10.47 2.39 -29.30
C MET A 415 9.69 2.80 -30.55
N SER A 416 9.89 4.01 -31.06
CA SER A 416 9.17 4.53 -32.24
C SER A 416 9.36 3.73 -33.53
N THR A 417 10.45 2.96 -33.62
CA THR A 417 10.75 2.08 -34.77
C THR A 417 10.05 0.73 -34.72
N LEU A 418 9.47 0.35 -33.57
CA LEU A 418 8.75 -0.91 -33.42
C LEU A 418 7.26 -0.72 -33.79
N PRO A 419 6.67 -1.57 -34.63
CA PRO A 419 5.29 -1.44 -35.12
C PRO A 419 4.27 -1.99 -34.10
N THR A 420 4.32 -1.48 -32.86
CA THR A 420 3.47 -1.94 -31.75
C THR A 420 3.18 -0.80 -30.78
N ASP A 421 2.22 -1.01 -29.87
CA ASP A 421 1.93 -0.07 -28.78
C ASP A 421 3.20 0.28 -27.97
N PRO A 422 3.39 1.54 -27.54
CA PRO A 422 4.55 1.97 -26.77
C PRO A 422 4.86 1.11 -25.54
N ARG A 423 3.86 0.61 -24.80
CA ARG A 423 4.09 -0.27 -23.65
C ARG A 423 4.76 -1.57 -24.10
N LEU A 424 4.21 -2.19 -25.14
CA LEU A 424 4.72 -3.42 -25.72
C LEU A 424 6.13 -3.23 -26.31
N ALA A 425 6.37 -2.10 -26.97
CA ALA A 425 7.69 -1.74 -27.49
C ALA A 425 8.72 -1.62 -26.34
N ARG A 426 8.33 -0.99 -25.23
CA ARG A 426 9.18 -0.84 -24.04
C ARG A 426 9.56 -2.18 -23.42
N MET A 427 8.64 -3.14 -23.38
CA MET A 427 8.87 -4.51 -22.90
C MET A 427 9.91 -5.24 -23.76
N LEU A 428 9.79 -5.16 -25.09
CA LEU A 428 10.75 -5.81 -26.00
C LEU A 428 12.17 -5.27 -25.81
N LEU A 429 12.33 -3.94 -25.64
CA LEU A 429 13.63 -3.35 -25.38
C LEU A 429 14.21 -3.74 -24.01
N ALA A 430 13.36 -3.88 -22.99
CA ALA A 430 13.80 -4.39 -21.68
C ALA A 430 14.22 -5.86 -21.76
N ALA A 431 13.47 -6.67 -22.51
CA ALA A 431 13.72 -8.09 -22.68
C ALA A 431 15.06 -8.38 -23.38
N ASP A 432 15.46 -7.56 -24.35
CA ASP A 432 16.79 -7.63 -24.98
C ASP A 432 17.91 -7.41 -23.94
N ARG A 433 17.75 -6.40 -23.06
CA ARG A 433 18.72 -6.11 -21.99
C ARG A 433 18.81 -7.22 -20.94
N LEU A 434 17.67 -7.84 -20.60
CA LEU A 434 17.58 -8.91 -19.60
C LEU A 434 17.85 -10.32 -20.17
N GLY A 435 18.01 -10.44 -21.50
CA GLY A 435 18.29 -11.71 -22.17
C GLY A 435 17.09 -12.66 -22.27
N CYS A 436 15.86 -12.14 -22.28
CA CYS A 436 14.61 -12.91 -22.36
C CYS A 436 13.74 -12.53 -23.57
N LEU A 437 14.34 -11.91 -24.60
CA LEU A 437 13.62 -11.37 -25.75
C LEU A 437 12.82 -12.42 -26.54
N ALA A 438 13.33 -13.65 -26.72
CA ALA A 438 12.59 -14.70 -27.42
C ALA A 438 11.24 -15.03 -26.75
N ASP A 439 11.22 -15.14 -25.42
CA ASP A 439 10.00 -15.41 -24.66
C ASP A 439 9.05 -14.20 -24.68
N VAL A 440 9.58 -12.99 -24.46
CA VAL A 440 8.76 -11.77 -24.44
C VAL A 440 8.18 -11.45 -25.82
N LEU A 441 8.86 -11.78 -26.92
CA LEU A 441 8.30 -11.68 -28.28
C LEU A 441 7.02 -12.50 -28.44
N VAL A 442 6.97 -13.71 -27.88
CA VAL A 442 5.79 -14.57 -27.92
C VAL A 442 4.64 -13.93 -27.12
N ILE A 443 4.94 -13.45 -25.92
CA ILE A 443 3.96 -12.83 -25.02
C ILE A 443 3.41 -11.53 -25.62
N VAL A 444 4.28 -10.63 -26.08
CA VAL A 444 3.88 -9.35 -26.71
C VAL A 444 3.05 -9.60 -27.97
N ALA A 445 3.41 -10.62 -28.77
CA ALA A 445 2.60 -11.01 -29.92
C ALA A 445 1.21 -11.50 -29.51
N ALA A 446 1.11 -12.26 -28.40
CA ALA A 446 -0.17 -12.73 -27.85
C ALA A 446 -1.04 -11.58 -27.35
N MET A 447 -0.44 -10.61 -26.65
CA MET A 447 -1.12 -9.41 -26.13
C MET A 447 -1.60 -8.47 -27.25
N SER A 448 -1.02 -8.56 -28.45
CA SER A 448 -1.36 -7.71 -29.59
C SER A 448 -2.55 -8.24 -30.41
N ILE A 449 -3.04 -9.44 -30.10
CA ILE A 449 -4.11 -10.11 -30.83
C ILE A 449 -5.25 -10.50 -29.87
N GLN A 450 -6.36 -10.93 -30.45
CA GLN A 450 -7.38 -11.59 -29.65
C GLN A 450 -6.90 -12.96 -29.17
N ASP A 451 -7.22 -13.32 -27.92
CA ASP A 451 -6.84 -14.62 -27.34
C ASP A 451 -7.26 -15.79 -28.26
N PRO A 452 -6.33 -16.71 -28.59
CA PRO A 452 -6.62 -17.86 -29.43
C PRO A 452 -7.51 -18.91 -28.76
N ARG A 453 -7.64 -18.89 -27.42
CA ARG A 453 -8.53 -19.81 -26.70
C ARG A 453 -9.99 -19.39 -26.84
N GLU A 454 -10.84 -20.33 -27.19
CA GLU A 454 -12.29 -20.15 -27.29
C GLU A 454 -12.98 -20.74 -26.07
N ARG A 455 -14.00 -20.06 -25.55
CA ARG A 455 -14.83 -20.57 -24.46
C ARG A 455 -16.30 -20.45 -24.87
N PRO A 456 -16.78 -21.31 -25.80
CA PRO A 456 -18.18 -21.30 -26.23
C PRO A 456 -19.10 -21.54 -25.04
N LEU A 457 -20.20 -20.80 -24.93
CA LEU A 457 -21.14 -20.87 -23.80
C LEU A 457 -21.66 -22.29 -23.54
N GLU A 458 -21.96 -23.05 -24.60
CA GLU A 458 -22.45 -24.44 -24.51
C GLU A 458 -21.38 -25.45 -24.08
N HIS A 459 -20.10 -25.09 -24.22
CA HIS A 459 -18.97 -25.98 -23.99
C HIS A 459 -17.94 -25.39 -23.01
N GLN A 460 -18.35 -24.47 -22.14
CA GLN A 460 -17.42 -23.76 -21.24
C GLN A 460 -16.63 -24.71 -20.35
N GLN A 461 -17.29 -25.71 -19.76
CA GLN A 461 -16.61 -26.67 -18.88
C GLN A 461 -15.57 -27.52 -19.63
N ALA A 462 -15.91 -27.98 -20.83
CA ALA A 462 -15.01 -28.78 -21.67
C ALA A 462 -13.81 -27.95 -22.16
N ALA A 463 -14.05 -26.71 -22.60
CA ALA A 463 -12.99 -25.78 -22.97
C ALA A 463 -12.06 -25.48 -21.76
N ASP A 464 -12.63 -25.24 -20.58
CA ASP A 464 -11.87 -24.99 -19.36
C ASP A 464 -11.01 -26.17 -18.93
N GLU A 465 -11.53 -27.38 -19.07
CA GLU A 465 -10.79 -28.59 -18.76
C GLU A 465 -9.59 -28.76 -19.70
N LYS A 466 -9.80 -28.59 -21.02
CA LYS A 466 -8.73 -28.65 -22.02
C LYS A 466 -7.69 -27.54 -21.82
N HIS A 467 -8.12 -26.32 -21.51
CA HIS A 467 -7.22 -25.17 -21.38
C HIS A 467 -6.49 -25.12 -20.04
N ARG A 468 -6.96 -25.87 -19.03
CA ARG A 468 -6.34 -25.93 -17.69
C ARG A 468 -4.88 -26.35 -17.74
N ARG A 469 -4.49 -27.21 -18.69
CA ARG A 469 -3.11 -27.69 -18.86
C ARG A 469 -2.11 -26.59 -19.23
N PHE A 470 -2.58 -25.46 -19.75
CA PHE A 470 -1.74 -24.32 -20.11
C PHE A 470 -1.60 -23.31 -18.98
N ARG A 471 -2.30 -23.51 -17.86
CA ARG A 471 -2.41 -22.53 -16.79
C ARG A 471 -1.20 -22.61 -15.87
N GLU A 472 -0.47 -21.50 -15.80
CA GLU A 472 0.62 -21.32 -14.85
C GLU A 472 0.09 -20.69 -13.56
N PRO A 473 0.39 -21.24 -12.36
CA PRO A 473 -0.21 -20.77 -11.09
C PRO A 473 0.08 -19.31 -10.76
N ASP A 474 1.29 -18.83 -11.08
CA ASP A 474 1.79 -17.51 -10.68
C ASP A 474 1.81 -16.49 -11.85
N SER A 475 1.43 -16.88 -13.07
CA SER A 475 1.48 -15.98 -14.23
C SER A 475 0.62 -16.39 -15.43
N ASP A 476 -0.38 -15.59 -15.76
CA ASP A 476 -1.11 -15.74 -17.02
C ASP A 476 -0.24 -15.44 -18.25
N PHE A 477 0.82 -14.64 -18.11
CA PHE A 477 1.75 -14.37 -19.21
C PHE A 477 2.55 -15.61 -19.59
N LEU A 478 3.03 -16.37 -18.59
CA LEU A 478 3.72 -17.64 -18.84
C LEU A 478 2.78 -18.70 -19.43
N SER A 479 1.48 -18.61 -19.13
CA SER A 479 0.47 -19.48 -19.75
C SER A 479 0.44 -19.35 -21.27
N TYR A 480 0.77 -18.17 -21.82
CA TYR A 480 0.95 -18.00 -23.28
C TYR A 480 2.18 -18.73 -23.80
N LEU A 481 3.28 -18.78 -23.04
CA LEU A 481 4.47 -19.56 -23.44
C LEU A 481 4.17 -21.06 -23.46
N THR A 482 3.47 -21.56 -22.44
CA THR A 482 3.07 -22.97 -22.36
C THR A 482 2.15 -23.35 -23.52
N LEU A 483 1.16 -22.50 -23.83
CA LEU A 483 0.29 -22.69 -25.00
C LEU A 483 1.06 -22.62 -26.32
N TRP A 484 1.99 -21.67 -26.46
CA TRP A 484 2.79 -21.50 -27.67
C TRP A 484 3.68 -22.70 -27.97
N THR A 485 4.37 -23.20 -26.94
CA THR A 485 5.22 -24.40 -27.05
C THR A 485 4.41 -25.60 -27.50
N TYR A 486 3.26 -25.85 -26.85
CA TYR A 486 2.34 -26.92 -27.23
C TYR A 486 1.86 -26.80 -28.69
N ILE A 487 1.42 -25.61 -29.09
CA ILE A 487 0.97 -25.34 -30.46
C ILE A 487 2.08 -25.62 -31.48
N ARG A 488 3.33 -25.24 -31.17
CA ARG A 488 4.47 -25.44 -32.05
C ARG A 488 4.80 -26.92 -32.20
N GLU A 489 4.88 -27.65 -31.09
CA GLU A 489 5.13 -29.10 -31.07
C GLU A 489 4.07 -29.86 -31.87
N MET A 490 2.79 -29.62 -31.59
CA MET A 490 1.70 -30.30 -32.30
C MET A 490 1.66 -29.96 -33.79
N ARG A 491 2.05 -28.74 -34.19
CA ARG A 491 2.13 -28.37 -35.60
C ARG A 491 3.29 -29.06 -36.30
N ASP A 492 4.42 -29.22 -35.62
CA ASP A 492 5.61 -29.85 -36.18
C ASP A 492 5.43 -31.39 -36.27
N GLU A 493 4.62 -31.99 -35.38
CA GLU A 493 4.29 -33.43 -35.36
C GLU A 493 3.13 -33.83 -36.30
N LEU A 494 2.11 -32.98 -36.46
CA LEU A 494 0.88 -33.31 -37.19
C LEU A 494 0.86 -32.74 -38.61
N SER A 495 0.16 -33.43 -39.52
CA SER A 495 -0.19 -32.84 -40.82
C SER A 495 -1.07 -31.60 -40.66
N SER A 496 -1.02 -30.65 -41.61
CA SER A 496 -1.80 -29.39 -41.52
C SER A 496 -3.30 -29.61 -41.34
N SER A 497 -3.87 -30.66 -41.93
CA SER A 497 -5.28 -31.03 -41.75
C SER A 497 -5.57 -31.62 -40.37
N ALA A 498 -4.65 -32.42 -39.81
CA ALA A 498 -4.78 -33.00 -38.47
C ALA A 498 -4.61 -31.92 -37.40
N PHE A 499 -3.63 -31.02 -37.56
CA PHE A 499 -3.43 -29.87 -36.66
C PHE A 499 -4.66 -28.95 -36.61
N ARG A 500 -5.28 -28.65 -37.76
CA ARG A 500 -6.50 -27.83 -37.82
C ARG A 500 -7.69 -28.51 -37.13
N ARG A 501 -7.76 -29.85 -37.17
CA ARG A 501 -8.78 -30.63 -36.44
C ARG A 501 -8.53 -30.58 -34.94
N LEU A 502 -7.29 -30.81 -34.50
CA LEU A 502 -6.88 -30.68 -33.10
C LEU A 502 -7.26 -29.31 -32.52
N CYS A 503 -6.94 -28.22 -33.24
CA CYS A 503 -7.30 -26.88 -32.80
C CYS A 503 -8.81 -26.74 -32.56
N ARG A 504 -9.65 -27.29 -33.45
CA ARG A 504 -11.11 -27.28 -33.28
C ARG A 504 -11.55 -28.11 -32.07
N ASP A 505 -11.05 -29.32 -31.95
CA ASP A 505 -11.43 -30.27 -30.89
C ASP A 505 -11.02 -29.80 -29.48
N GLU A 506 -10.04 -28.89 -29.41
CA GLU A 506 -9.53 -28.32 -28.17
C GLU A 506 -9.92 -26.84 -27.97
N TYR A 507 -10.89 -26.34 -28.73
CA TYR A 507 -11.41 -24.97 -28.60
C TYR A 507 -10.32 -23.90 -28.76
N LEU A 508 -9.47 -24.07 -29.78
CA LEU A 508 -8.43 -23.13 -30.18
C LEU A 508 -8.72 -22.57 -31.58
N HIS A 509 -8.82 -21.25 -31.68
CA HIS A 509 -9.16 -20.58 -32.93
C HIS A 509 -7.95 -20.56 -33.90
N TRP A 510 -7.97 -21.44 -34.90
CA TRP A 510 -6.89 -21.60 -35.89
C TRP A 510 -6.40 -20.28 -36.51
N LEU A 511 -7.30 -19.39 -36.97
CA LEU A 511 -6.86 -18.13 -37.59
C LEU A 511 -6.14 -17.19 -36.61
N ARG A 512 -6.51 -17.18 -35.32
CA ARG A 512 -5.83 -16.37 -34.30
C ARG A 512 -4.47 -16.95 -33.95
N ILE A 513 -4.33 -18.28 -33.96
CA ILE A 513 -3.02 -18.93 -33.83
C ILE A 513 -2.11 -18.54 -35.00
N ARG A 514 -2.63 -18.56 -36.23
CA ARG A 514 -1.88 -18.10 -37.40
C ARG A 514 -1.50 -16.63 -37.27
N GLU A 515 -2.43 -15.77 -36.89
CA GLU A 515 -2.15 -14.35 -36.65
C GLU A 515 -1.08 -14.16 -35.56
N TRP A 516 -1.13 -14.92 -34.46
CA TRP A 516 -0.11 -14.91 -33.42
C TRP A 516 1.28 -15.22 -33.99
N GLN A 517 1.36 -16.27 -34.83
CA GLN A 517 2.60 -16.68 -35.48
C GLN A 517 3.14 -15.63 -36.45
N ASP A 518 2.24 -14.98 -37.19
CA ASP A 518 2.59 -13.92 -38.14
C ASP A 518 3.10 -12.67 -37.41
N VAL A 519 2.41 -12.24 -36.34
CA VAL A 519 2.81 -11.13 -35.46
C VAL A 519 4.17 -11.41 -34.83
N HIS A 520 4.35 -12.58 -34.24
CA HIS A 520 5.63 -12.99 -33.64
C HIS A 520 6.77 -12.97 -34.67
N SER A 521 6.52 -13.49 -35.88
CA SER A 521 7.52 -13.51 -36.95
C SER A 521 7.88 -12.10 -37.44
N GLN A 522 6.90 -11.20 -37.55
CA GLN A 522 7.12 -9.79 -37.90
C GLN A 522 7.94 -9.07 -36.82
N LEU A 523 7.54 -9.20 -35.55
CA LEU A 523 8.24 -8.58 -34.43
C LEU A 523 9.67 -9.11 -34.32
N ARG A 524 9.88 -10.42 -34.48
CA ARG A 524 11.21 -11.03 -34.48
C ARG A 524 12.09 -10.53 -35.62
N ARG A 525 11.53 -10.34 -36.83
CA ARG A 525 12.25 -9.78 -37.99
C ARG A 525 12.65 -8.33 -37.73
N THR A 526 11.70 -7.51 -37.30
CA THR A 526 11.92 -6.10 -36.96
C THR A 526 12.96 -5.97 -35.84
N ALA A 527 12.87 -6.80 -34.81
CA ALA A 527 13.84 -6.84 -33.72
C ALA A 527 15.26 -7.12 -34.23
N LYS A 528 15.43 -8.08 -35.15
CA LYS A 528 16.73 -8.36 -35.79
C LYS A 528 17.23 -7.21 -36.64
N GLU A 529 16.36 -6.57 -37.43
CA GLU A 529 16.69 -5.38 -38.23
C GLU A 529 17.21 -4.23 -37.33
N LEU A 530 16.68 -4.12 -36.11
CA LEU A 530 17.11 -3.14 -35.09
C LEU A 530 18.34 -3.58 -34.28
N GLY A 531 18.96 -4.71 -34.64
CA GLY A 531 20.13 -5.25 -33.95
C GLY A 531 19.87 -5.88 -32.58
N LEU A 532 18.61 -6.13 -32.23
CA LEU A 532 18.24 -6.88 -31.01
C LEU A 532 18.62 -8.36 -31.16
N LYS A 533 18.91 -9.02 -30.05
CA LYS A 533 19.35 -10.43 -30.03
C LYS A 533 18.30 -11.31 -29.34
N PRO A 534 17.36 -11.91 -30.08
CA PRO A 534 16.27 -12.70 -29.49
C PRO A 534 16.74 -13.85 -28.58
N GLY A 535 17.86 -14.51 -28.92
CA GLY A 535 18.31 -15.70 -28.20
C GLY A 535 17.36 -16.90 -28.39
N SER A 536 17.30 -17.76 -27.37
CA SER A 536 16.39 -18.92 -27.27
C SER A 536 15.32 -18.69 -26.20
N THR A 537 14.19 -19.38 -26.34
CA THR A 537 13.13 -19.41 -25.32
C THR A 537 13.55 -20.22 -24.09
N GLY A 538 12.86 -20.03 -22.96
CA GLY A 538 13.14 -20.70 -21.69
C GLY A 538 13.98 -19.86 -20.72
N ALA A 539 13.90 -18.53 -20.81
CA ALA A 539 14.49 -17.64 -19.81
C ALA A 539 13.82 -17.82 -18.44
N ASP A 540 14.53 -17.42 -17.39
CA ASP A 540 14.02 -17.34 -16.03
C ASP A 540 12.70 -16.52 -15.99
N PRO A 541 11.59 -17.07 -15.47
CA PRO A 541 10.32 -16.38 -15.29
C PRO A 541 10.43 -14.99 -14.68
N ASP A 542 11.32 -14.79 -13.72
CA ASP A 542 11.49 -13.51 -13.02
C ASP A 542 12.02 -12.44 -13.99
N ARG A 543 12.95 -12.80 -14.88
CA ARG A 543 13.46 -11.89 -15.92
C ARG A 543 12.39 -11.53 -16.95
N ILE A 544 11.52 -12.48 -17.29
CA ILE A 544 10.38 -12.24 -18.17
C ILE A 544 9.44 -11.23 -17.50
N HIS A 545 9.10 -11.42 -16.22
CA HIS A 545 8.22 -10.50 -15.49
C HIS A 545 8.83 -9.11 -15.32
N GLN A 546 10.13 -9.00 -15.01
CA GLN A 546 10.85 -7.73 -14.95
C GLN A 546 10.82 -6.98 -16.29
N ALA A 547 10.97 -7.70 -17.42
CA ALA A 547 10.87 -7.09 -18.75
C ALA A 547 9.44 -6.57 -19.03
N LEU A 548 8.41 -7.36 -18.73
CA LEU A 548 7.01 -6.98 -18.90
C LEU A 548 6.64 -5.77 -18.02
N LEU A 549 7.13 -5.76 -16.77
CA LEU A 549 6.87 -4.69 -15.80
C LEU A 549 7.30 -3.31 -16.30
N SER A 550 8.37 -3.24 -17.11
CA SER A 550 8.84 -1.97 -17.70
C SER A 550 7.79 -1.27 -18.59
N GLY A 551 6.83 -2.01 -19.13
CA GLY A 551 5.69 -1.47 -19.88
C GLY A 551 4.40 -1.32 -19.07
N LEU A 552 4.36 -1.87 -17.84
CA LEU A 552 3.16 -2.05 -17.02
C LEU A 552 3.27 -1.39 -15.63
N LEU A 553 4.14 -0.40 -15.47
CA LEU A 553 4.36 0.28 -14.17
C LEU A 553 3.09 0.89 -13.58
N SER A 554 2.18 1.39 -14.41
CA SER A 554 0.85 1.87 -13.96
C SER A 554 -0.21 0.77 -13.84
N HIS A 555 0.08 -0.48 -14.21
CA HIS A 555 -0.83 -1.63 -14.11
C HIS A 555 -0.41 -2.61 -13.00
N ILE A 556 0.25 -2.10 -11.96
CA ILE A 556 0.56 -2.87 -10.75
C ILE A 556 -0.57 -2.73 -9.73
N GLY A 557 -0.70 -3.71 -8.83
CA GLY A 557 -1.64 -3.69 -7.73
C GLY A 557 -1.04 -4.27 -6.46
N LEU A 558 -1.28 -3.61 -5.32
CA LEU A 558 -1.00 -4.10 -3.98
C LEU A 558 -2.30 -4.63 -3.36
N LYS A 559 -2.31 -5.88 -2.93
CA LYS A 559 -3.48 -6.53 -2.34
C LYS A 559 -3.87 -5.84 -1.02
N ASP A 560 -5.16 -5.60 -0.85
CA ASP A 560 -5.73 -5.12 0.41
C ASP A 560 -5.61 -6.20 1.52
N ALA A 561 -5.47 -5.78 2.78
CA ALA A 561 -5.20 -6.69 3.90
C ALA A 561 -6.34 -7.70 4.13
N ASP A 562 -7.58 -7.23 3.99
CA ASP A 562 -8.80 -7.96 4.36
C ASP A 562 -9.58 -8.53 3.16
N GLY A 563 -9.05 -8.38 1.94
CA GLY A 563 -9.82 -8.56 0.71
C GLY A 563 -9.15 -9.36 -0.41
N ARG A 564 -9.91 -9.53 -1.51
CA ARG A 564 -9.40 -9.97 -2.82
C ARG A 564 -9.18 -8.80 -3.80
N GLU A 565 -9.43 -7.59 -3.32
CA GLU A 565 -9.24 -6.35 -4.04
C GLU A 565 -7.78 -5.90 -3.99
N TYR A 566 -7.34 -5.22 -5.03
CA TYR A 566 -6.00 -4.65 -5.16
C TYR A 566 -6.09 -3.13 -5.30
N LEU A 567 -5.25 -2.45 -4.55
CA LEU A 567 -4.93 -1.04 -4.71
C LEU A 567 -3.94 -0.88 -5.87
N GLY A 568 -4.45 -0.41 -7.00
CA GLY A 568 -3.70 -0.06 -8.20
C GLY A 568 -3.26 1.40 -8.23
N ALA A 569 -2.53 1.76 -9.29
CA ALA A 569 -2.02 3.10 -9.49
C ALA A 569 -3.16 4.14 -9.44
N ARG A 570 -2.88 5.32 -8.88
CA ARG A 570 -3.85 6.42 -8.74
C ARG A 570 -5.09 6.03 -7.93
N GLN A 571 -4.91 5.18 -6.91
CA GLN A 571 -5.98 4.71 -6.01
C GLN A 571 -7.09 3.91 -6.73
N ALA A 572 -6.80 3.34 -7.90
CA ALA A 572 -7.75 2.50 -8.61
C ALA A 572 -7.91 1.15 -7.89
N LYS A 573 -9.13 0.76 -7.56
CA LYS A 573 -9.43 -0.52 -6.93
C LYS A 573 -9.86 -1.54 -7.98
N PHE A 574 -9.20 -2.70 -8.04
CA PHE A 574 -9.52 -3.75 -9.02
C PHE A 574 -9.41 -5.16 -8.44
N MET A 575 -10.03 -6.12 -9.11
CA MET A 575 -9.87 -7.55 -8.80
C MET A 575 -9.29 -8.31 -9.98
N ILE A 576 -8.59 -9.41 -9.70
CA ILE A 576 -8.09 -10.31 -10.75
C ILE A 576 -9.26 -11.04 -11.40
N PHE A 577 -9.27 -11.06 -12.74
CA PHE A 577 -10.31 -11.73 -13.52
C PHE A 577 -10.42 -13.22 -13.14
N PRO A 578 -11.63 -13.80 -12.94
CA PRO A 578 -11.79 -15.16 -12.43
C PRO A 578 -11.13 -16.27 -13.26
N GLY A 579 -10.93 -16.02 -14.56
CA GLY A 579 -10.23 -16.95 -15.46
C GLY A 579 -8.71 -17.07 -15.22
N SER A 580 -8.10 -16.13 -14.48
CA SER A 580 -6.65 -16.05 -14.23
C SER A 580 -6.15 -17.13 -13.28
N GLY A 581 -4.96 -17.70 -13.52
CA GLY A 581 -4.16 -18.52 -12.58
C GLY A 581 -4.22 -18.05 -11.13
N LEU A 582 -4.13 -16.72 -10.96
CA LEU A 582 -3.94 -16.05 -9.68
C LEU A 582 -5.27 -15.71 -8.97
N ALA A 583 -6.43 -15.95 -9.60
CA ALA A 583 -7.73 -15.59 -9.02
C ALA A 583 -8.06 -16.36 -7.73
N LYS A 584 -7.54 -17.58 -7.58
CA LYS A 584 -7.72 -18.40 -6.36
C LYS A 584 -6.65 -18.13 -5.31
N LYS A 585 -5.39 -18.02 -5.73
CA LYS A 585 -4.24 -17.71 -4.86
C LYS A 585 -3.74 -16.31 -5.22
N THR A 586 -4.28 -15.31 -4.52
CA THR A 586 -3.99 -13.89 -4.77
C THR A 586 -2.69 -13.46 -4.05
N PRO A 587 -1.58 -13.22 -4.78
CA PRO A 587 -0.33 -12.80 -4.15
C PRO A 587 -0.42 -11.35 -3.64
N ARG A 588 0.52 -10.94 -2.79
CA ARG A 588 0.56 -9.59 -2.21
C ARG A 588 0.64 -8.49 -3.28
N MET A 589 1.41 -8.71 -4.33
CA MET A 589 1.60 -7.73 -5.39
C MET A 589 1.52 -8.40 -6.76
N VAL A 590 0.83 -7.74 -7.69
CA VAL A 590 0.65 -8.22 -9.06
C VAL A 590 0.94 -7.12 -10.07
N MET A 591 1.32 -7.52 -11.28
CA MET A 591 1.09 -6.72 -12.49
C MET A 591 -0.03 -7.35 -13.30
N VAL A 592 -0.75 -6.54 -14.06
CA VAL A 592 -1.78 -7.00 -15.00
C VAL A 592 -1.51 -6.43 -16.40
N GLY A 593 -1.78 -7.23 -17.44
CA GLY A 593 -1.62 -6.79 -18.82
C GLY A 593 -2.60 -5.66 -19.15
N GLU A 594 -3.85 -5.81 -18.71
CA GLU A 594 -4.93 -4.88 -19.00
C GLU A 594 -5.86 -4.70 -17.80
N LEU A 595 -6.38 -3.48 -17.64
CA LEU A 595 -7.46 -3.15 -16.74
C LEU A 595 -8.72 -2.89 -17.56
N VAL A 596 -9.79 -3.65 -17.32
CA VAL A 596 -11.04 -3.57 -18.08
C VAL A 596 -12.22 -3.37 -17.14
N GLU A 597 -13.01 -2.34 -17.40
CA GLU A 597 -14.21 -2.02 -16.62
C GLU A 597 -15.45 -2.61 -17.31
N THR A 598 -16.20 -3.43 -16.57
CA THR A 598 -17.51 -3.96 -16.99
C THR A 598 -18.57 -3.53 -15.99
N GLY A 599 -18.92 -4.36 -15.01
CA GLY A 599 -19.66 -3.94 -13.79
C GLY A 599 -18.73 -3.58 -12.61
N ARG A 600 -17.44 -3.91 -12.73
CA ARG A 600 -16.34 -3.52 -11.84
C ARG A 600 -15.03 -3.54 -12.61
N LEU A 601 -13.97 -3.01 -12.03
CA LEU A 601 -12.65 -2.98 -12.64
C LEU A 601 -11.95 -4.34 -12.47
N TRP A 602 -11.60 -4.97 -13.59
CA TRP A 602 -10.92 -6.27 -13.63
C TRP A 602 -9.51 -6.13 -14.18
N GLY A 603 -8.53 -6.72 -13.48
CA GLY A 603 -7.20 -6.98 -13.99
C GLY A 603 -7.16 -8.28 -14.78
N ARG A 604 -6.84 -8.21 -16.07
CA ARG A 604 -6.71 -9.35 -16.97
C ARG A 604 -5.24 -9.63 -17.27
N THR A 605 -4.90 -10.90 -17.43
CA THR A 605 -3.54 -11.38 -17.65
C THR A 605 -2.62 -10.93 -16.51
N ALA A 606 -2.72 -11.61 -15.37
CA ALA A 606 -2.01 -11.23 -14.15
C ALA A 606 -0.73 -12.03 -13.94
N ALA A 607 0.26 -11.45 -13.28
CA ALA A 607 1.45 -12.14 -12.76
C ALA A 607 1.86 -11.62 -11.40
N LYS A 608 2.40 -12.51 -10.57
CA LYS A 608 3.04 -12.18 -9.30
C LYS A 608 4.32 -11.38 -9.57
N ILE A 609 4.55 -10.33 -8.80
CA ILE A 609 5.76 -9.50 -8.87
C ILE A 609 6.32 -9.20 -7.48
N GLN A 610 7.56 -8.73 -7.43
CA GLN A 610 8.23 -8.29 -6.20
C GLN A 610 8.40 -6.75 -6.19
N PRO A 611 8.26 -6.06 -5.03
CA PRO A 611 8.41 -4.61 -4.94
C PRO A 611 9.75 -4.06 -5.46
N GLU A 612 10.85 -4.78 -5.24
CA GLU A 612 12.19 -4.43 -5.69
C GLU A 612 12.33 -4.35 -7.22
N TRP A 613 11.57 -5.16 -7.96
CA TRP A 613 11.54 -5.10 -9.42
C TRP A 613 10.85 -3.83 -9.90
N VAL A 614 9.81 -3.40 -9.16
CA VAL A 614 9.08 -2.17 -9.43
C VAL A 614 9.95 -0.97 -9.08
N GLU A 615 10.68 -1.03 -7.96
CA GLU A 615 11.66 0.00 -7.57
C GLU A 615 12.71 0.20 -8.66
N ALA A 616 13.29 -0.89 -9.17
CA ALA A 616 14.31 -0.84 -10.22
C ALA A 616 13.76 -0.39 -11.59
N ALA A 617 12.56 -0.85 -11.98
CA ALA A 617 11.98 -0.51 -13.28
C ALA A 617 11.42 0.92 -13.34
N GLY A 618 10.97 1.46 -12.20
CA GLY A 618 10.32 2.77 -12.08
C GLY A 618 11.14 3.85 -11.36
N GLU A 619 12.46 3.70 -11.27
CA GLU A 619 13.35 4.57 -10.46
C GLU A 619 13.11 6.08 -10.67
N HIS A 620 12.84 6.49 -11.92
CA HIS A 620 12.59 7.88 -12.34
C HIS A 620 11.18 8.40 -12.00
N LEU A 621 10.29 7.54 -11.52
CA LEU A 621 8.88 7.85 -11.19
C LEU A 621 8.59 7.74 -9.70
N ILE A 622 9.50 7.15 -8.92
CA ILE A 622 9.30 6.92 -7.49
C ILE A 622 9.44 8.22 -6.72
N ASN A 623 8.42 8.53 -5.92
CA ASN A 623 8.50 9.58 -4.92
C ASN A 623 9.14 9.01 -3.64
N ARG A 624 10.25 9.63 -3.22
CA ARG A 624 11.02 9.22 -2.04
C ARG A 624 10.81 10.25 -0.94
N SER A 625 10.44 9.79 0.24
CA SER A 625 10.33 10.63 1.44
C SER A 625 11.13 10.01 2.58
N TYR A 626 11.83 10.86 3.32
CA TYR A 626 12.64 10.49 4.47
C TYR A 626 12.05 11.10 5.74
N SER A 627 11.98 10.34 6.82
CA SER A 627 11.47 10.79 8.12
C SER A 627 12.33 10.28 9.27
N GLU A 628 12.14 10.87 10.46
CA GLU A 628 12.82 10.48 11.69
C GLU A 628 14.36 10.40 11.56
N PRO A 629 15.02 11.50 11.15
CA PRO A 629 16.48 11.55 11.17
C PRO A 629 16.96 11.42 12.62
N HIS A 630 17.80 10.42 12.89
CA HIS A 630 18.34 10.18 14.23
C HIS A 630 19.77 9.64 14.17
N TRP A 631 20.55 9.89 15.23
CA TRP A 631 21.86 9.28 15.40
C TRP A 631 21.72 7.82 15.82
N SER A 632 22.53 6.92 15.26
CA SER A 632 22.61 5.53 15.70
C SER A 632 24.00 5.24 16.25
N THR A 633 24.15 5.22 17.57
CA THR A 633 25.40 4.88 18.26
C THR A 633 25.95 3.53 17.81
N ARG A 634 25.06 2.53 17.61
CA ARG A 634 25.45 1.18 17.13
C ARG A 634 26.07 1.19 15.74
N ARG A 635 25.57 2.03 14.82
CA ARG A 635 26.05 2.11 13.43
C ARG A 635 27.08 3.22 13.21
N GLY A 636 27.23 4.14 14.17
CA GLY A 636 28.11 5.30 14.07
C GLY A 636 27.74 6.25 12.93
N SER A 637 26.46 6.37 12.59
CA SER A 637 25.98 7.19 11.49
C SER A 637 24.56 7.69 11.72
N ALA A 638 24.23 8.85 11.15
CA ALA A 638 22.85 9.32 11.06
C ALA A 638 22.01 8.39 10.17
N MET A 639 20.84 8.00 10.66
CA MET A 639 19.90 7.11 10.02
C MET A 639 18.56 7.83 9.82
N ALA A 640 17.79 7.40 8.83
CA ALA A 640 16.43 7.88 8.60
C ALA A 640 15.54 6.72 8.10
N ARG A 641 14.23 6.86 8.26
CA ARG A 641 13.22 5.97 7.68
C ARG A 641 12.86 6.45 6.27
N GLU A 642 12.98 5.58 5.29
CA GLU A 642 12.63 5.83 3.90
C GLU A 642 11.30 5.18 3.54
N LYS A 643 10.43 5.97 2.89
CA LYS A 643 9.18 5.54 2.30
C LYS A 643 9.20 5.80 0.79
N LEU A 644 8.86 4.78 0.01
CA LEU A 644 8.83 4.81 -1.46
C LEU A 644 7.40 4.64 -1.97
N LEU A 645 6.94 5.62 -2.74
CA LEU A 645 5.63 5.60 -3.39
C LEU A 645 5.78 5.62 -4.91
N LEU A 646 5.10 4.70 -5.60
CA LEU A 646 4.92 4.75 -7.05
C LEU A 646 3.44 4.90 -7.37
N PHE A 647 3.06 6.02 -8.00
CA PHE A 647 1.66 6.34 -8.34
C PHE A 647 0.67 6.21 -7.15
N GLY A 648 1.14 6.48 -5.94
CA GLY A 648 0.35 6.36 -4.70
C GLY A 648 0.31 4.95 -4.09
N ILE A 649 0.98 3.96 -4.71
CA ILE A 649 1.16 2.63 -4.12
C ILE A 649 2.43 2.62 -3.27
N PRO A 650 2.37 2.18 -2.00
CA PRO A 650 3.56 2.01 -1.18
C PRO A 650 4.35 0.78 -1.62
N LEU A 651 5.54 1.00 -2.20
CA LEU A 651 6.49 -0.07 -2.52
C LEU A 651 7.29 -0.46 -1.27
N VAL A 652 7.73 0.55 -0.53
CA VAL A 652 8.45 0.43 0.73
C VAL A 652 7.78 1.37 1.74
N ALA A 653 7.26 0.80 2.83
CA ALA A 653 6.55 1.56 3.85
C ALA A 653 7.51 2.19 4.87
N ASP A 654 8.52 1.44 5.29
CA ASP A 654 9.53 1.85 6.26
C ASP A 654 10.83 1.04 6.02
N ARG A 655 11.85 1.68 5.42
CA ARG A 655 13.19 1.12 5.25
C ARG A 655 14.21 2.01 5.92
N LEU A 656 14.97 1.46 6.86
CA LEU A 656 16.04 2.19 7.52
C LEU A 656 17.22 2.41 6.55
N VAL A 657 17.58 3.67 6.30
CA VAL A 657 18.66 4.07 5.38
C VAL A 657 19.66 5.01 6.05
N GLN A 658 20.89 5.05 5.53
CA GLN A 658 21.91 5.99 5.99
C GLN A 658 21.65 7.38 5.41
N LEU A 659 21.51 8.38 6.29
CA LEU A 659 21.19 9.74 5.89
C LEU A 659 22.38 10.45 5.22
N GLY A 660 23.62 10.04 5.50
CA GLY A 660 24.82 10.75 5.04
C GLY A 660 24.97 10.91 3.52
N ARG A 661 24.35 10.05 2.70
CA ARG A 661 24.34 10.18 1.23
C ARG A 661 23.17 11.02 0.70
N ILE A 662 22.17 11.25 1.54
CA ILE A 662 20.90 11.91 1.19
C ILE A 662 20.96 13.35 1.65
N ASP A 663 21.27 13.57 2.93
CA ASP A 663 21.45 14.87 3.56
C ASP A 663 22.73 14.87 4.41
N PRO A 664 23.88 15.24 3.81
CA PRO A 664 25.15 15.30 4.53
C PRO A 664 25.17 16.40 5.59
N VAL A 665 24.37 17.46 5.45
CA VAL A 665 24.36 18.60 6.37
C VAL A 665 23.72 18.18 7.70
N ILE A 666 22.51 17.62 7.66
CA ILE A 666 21.82 17.11 8.85
C ILE A 666 22.64 15.96 9.48
N SER A 667 23.23 15.10 8.64
CA SER A 667 24.03 13.97 9.15
C SER A 667 25.28 14.43 9.91
N ARG A 668 25.91 15.53 9.49
CA ARG A 668 27.04 16.12 10.20
C ARG A 668 26.62 16.77 11.51
N ASP A 669 25.52 17.53 11.51
CA ASP A 669 24.98 18.15 12.72
C ASP A 669 24.69 17.08 13.80
N LEU A 670 23.97 16.02 13.42
CA LEU A 670 23.68 14.89 14.29
C LEU A 670 24.96 14.19 14.77
N PHE A 671 25.97 14.06 13.90
CA PHE A 671 27.26 13.51 14.31
C PHE A 671 27.95 14.37 15.37
N ILE A 672 28.03 15.69 15.18
CA ILE A 672 28.71 16.56 16.15
C ILE A 672 27.95 16.58 17.48
N ARG A 673 26.63 16.82 17.46
CA ARG A 673 25.81 16.91 18.68
C ARG A 673 25.83 15.61 19.47
N HIS A 674 25.46 14.50 18.85
CA HIS A 674 25.32 13.25 19.57
C HIS A 674 26.68 12.59 19.84
N ALA A 675 27.54 12.48 18.83
CA ALA A 675 28.78 11.71 18.97
C ALA A 675 29.89 12.48 19.71
N LEU A 676 30.08 13.77 19.43
CA LEU A 676 31.22 14.55 19.96
C LEU A 676 30.87 15.38 21.20
N VAL A 677 29.67 15.96 21.25
CA VAL A 677 29.23 16.81 22.39
C VAL A 677 28.60 15.95 23.48
N GLN A 678 27.54 15.20 23.18
CA GLN A 678 26.78 14.40 24.16
C GLN A 678 27.43 13.05 24.53
N GLY A 679 28.57 12.72 23.91
CA GLY A 679 29.31 11.52 24.27
C GLY A 679 28.73 10.20 23.75
N GLU A 680 27.75 10.21 22.84
CA GLU A 680 27.13 9.01 22.25
C GLU A 680 28.02 8.34 21.18
N TRP A 681 29.29 8.13 21.53
CA TRP A 681 30.30 7.55 20.65
C TRP A 681 31.27 6.67 21.41
N ARG A 682 31.28 5.37 21.07
CA ARG A 682 32.26 4.43 21.59
C ARG A 682 33.55 4.53 20.78
N THR A 683 34.57 5.16 21.36
CA THR A 683 35.86 5.38 20.70
C THR A 683 37.05 5.23 21.65
N ASN A 684 38.23 4.96 21.08
CA ASN A 684 39.51 4.86 21.78
C ASN A 684 40.41 6.08 21.51
N HIS A 685 39.86 7.20 21.03
CA HIS A 685 40.65 8.40 20.76
C HIS A 685 41.04 9.10 22.06
N ALA A 686 42.34 9.39 22.22
CA ALA A 686 42.88 9.99 23.44
C ALA A 686 42.30 11.38 23.76
N PHE A 687 42.10 12.24 22.74
CA PHE A 687 41.53 13.59 22.95
C PHE A 687 40.12 13.51 23.54
N PHE A 688 39.31 12.55 23.08
CA PHE A 688 37.93 12.41 23.52
C PHE A 688 37.86 11.99 24.99
N ALA A 689 38.70 11.03 25.41
CA ALA A 689 38.80 10.64 26.81
C ALA A 689 39.38 11.75 27.71
N ALA A 690 40.23 12.63 27.18
CA ALA A 690 40.73 13.80 27.91
C ALA A 690 39.64 14.86 28.07
N ASN A 691 38.91 15.16 27.01
CA ASN A 691 37.80 16.12 27.02
C ASN A 691 36.66 15.71 27.94
N GLN A 692 36.26 14.43 27.91
CA GLN A 692 35.22 13.91 28.81
C GLN A 692 35.62 14.05 30.29
N ARG A 693 36.86 13.69 30.64
CA ARG A 693 37.39 13.90 32.00
C ARG A 693 37.40 15.37 32.43
N MET A 694 37.64 16.31 31.51
CA MET A 694 37.58 17.73 31.82
C MET A 694 36.14 18.22 32.04
N ILE A 695 35.18 17.73 31.25
CA ILE A 695 33.75 18.05 31.45
C ILE A 695 33.28 17.50 32.80
N GLU A 696 33.54 16.21 33.07
CA GLU A 696 33.20 15.54 34.33
C GLU A 696 33.78 16.29 35.55
N GLY A 697 35.04 16.74 35.46
CA GLY A 697 35.69 17.49 36.54
C GLY A 697 35.11 18.90 36.79
N VAL A 698 34.49 19.53 35.78
CA VAL A 698 33.81 20.83 35.95
C VAL A 698 32.43 20.61 36.55
N GLU A 699 31.72 19.57 36.15
CA GLU A 699 30.43 19.18 36.72
C GLU A 699 30.57 18.89 38.23
N GLU A 700 31.58 18.12 38.65
CA GLU A 700 31.90 17.87 40.07
C GLU A 700 32.16 19.17 40.84
N LEU A 701 32.77 20.17 40.20
CA LEU A 701 33.15 21.45 40.81
C LEU A 701 31.95 22.41 40.91
N GLU A 702 31.02 22.40 39.94
CA GLU A 702 29.74 23.12 40.00
C GLU A 702 28.83 22.62 41.13
N GLU A 703 28.78 21.30 41.31
CA GLU A 703 28.01 20.66 42.38
C GLU A 703 28.58 21.01 43.76
N ARG A 704 29.91 20.99 43.92
CA ARG A 704 30.59 21.34 45.18
C ARG A 704 30.47 22.81 45.55
N LEU A 705 30.69 23.72 44.60
CA LEU A 705 30.63 25.17 44.86
C LEU A 705 29.20 25.74 44.81
N ARG A 706 28.20 24.91 44.47
CA ARG A 706 26.79 25.30 44.30
C ARG A 706 26.64 26.49 43.35
N ARG A 707 27.37 26.44 42.23
CA ARG A 707 27.52 27.52 41.25
C ARG A 707 27.37 26.96 39.83
N ARG A 708 26.29 27.33 39.14
CA ARG A 708 25.96 26.88 37.76
C ARG A 708 26.60 27.76 36.67
N ASP A 709 27.52 28.64 37.03
CA ASP A 709 28.19 29.58 36.14
C ASP A 709 29.57 29.10 35.66
N LEU A 710 29.94 27.84 35.91
CA LEU A 710 31.28 27.33 35.60
C LEU A 710 31.31 26.49 34.30
N ARG A 711 30.22 25.80 33.94
CA ARG A 711 30.13 24.98 32.73
C ARG A 711 29.80 25.80 31.49
N VAL A 712 30.50 25.49 30.40
CA VAL A 712 30.22 25.99 29.05
C VAL A 712 29.07 25.22 28.43
N ASP A 713 28.14 25.90 27.74
CA ASP A 713 26.96 25.28 27.13
C ASP A 713 27.28 24.35 25.94
N ASP A 714 26.37 23.40 25.67
CA ASP A 714 26.52 22.41 24.59
C ASP A 714 26.65 23.08 23.20
N ASP A 715 26.08 24.27 23.01
CA ASP A 715 26.19 25.01 21.75
C ASP A 715 27.60 25.62 21.55
N THR A 716 28.28 26.02 22.62
CA THR A 716 29.69 26.44 22.54
C THR A 716 30.60 25.23 22.27
N LEU A 717 30.33 24.08 22.88
CA LEU A 717 31.05 22.82 22.56
C LEU A 717 30.79 22.39 21.11
N TYR A 718 29.55 22.53 20.63
CA TYR A 718 29.21 22.30 19.23
C TYR A 718 30.00 23.24 18.32
N ALA A 719 30.02 24.54 18.60
CA ALA A 719 30.75 25.54 17.79
C ALA A 719 32.26 25.25 17.76
N PHE A 720 32.83 24.76 18.87
CA PHE A 720 34.23 24.33 18.93
C PHE A 720 34.53 23.21 17.93
N TYR A 721 33.70 22.15 17.91
CA TYR A 721 33.87 21.04 16.98
C TYR A 721 33.50 21.42 15.54
N ASP A 722 32.43 22.20 15.34
CA ASP A 722 31.95 22.65 14.03
C ASP A 722 33.02 23.43 13.26
N ALA A 723 33.74 24.32 13.95
CA ALA A 723 34.82 25.10 13.36
C ALA A 723 36.04 24.28 12.92
N ARG A 724 36.22 23.05 13.45
CA ARG A 724 37.44 22.24 13.28
C ARG A 724 37.22 20.96 12.48
N VAL A 725 36.01 20.37 12.55
CA VAL A 725 35.64 19.14 11.87
C VAL A 725 35.14 19.46 10.45
N PRO A 726 35.75 18.91 9.38
CA PRO A 726 35.35 19.19 8.01
C PRO A 726 33.90 18.83 7.66
N ALA A 727 33.37 19.46 6.60
CA ALA A 727 31.97 19.29 6.17
C ALA A 727 31.63 17.89 5.63
N ASP A 728 32.62 17.14 5.13
CA ASP A 728 32.46 15.76 4.64
C ASP A 728 32.45 14.70 5.75
N VAL A 729 32.73 15.10 7.00
CA VAL A 729 32.70 14.21 8.17
C VAL A 729 31.27 14.06 8.69
N VAL A 730 30.54 13.10 8.11
CA VAL A 730 29.11 12.85 8.43
C VAL A 730 28.86 11.54 9.21
N SER A 731 29.93 10.83 9.60
CA SER A 731 29.85 9.55 10.35
C SER A 731 31.15 9.27 11.09
N THR A 732 31.15 8.31 12.02
CA THR A 732 32.34 7.89 12.76
C THR A 732 33.44 7.39 11.82
N ARG A 733 33.08 6.66 10.76
CA ARG A 733 34.04 6.17 9.75
C ARG A 733 34.70 7.31 8.97
N HIS A 734 33.94 8.35 8.63
CA HIS A 734 34.48 9.54 7.99
C HIS A 734 35.44 10.27 8.95
N PHE A 735 35.03 10.40 10.21
CA PHE A 735 35.86 11.01 11.25
C PHE A 735 37.17 10.27 11.46
N ASP A 736 37.15 8.95 11.64
CA ASP A 736 38.35 8.15 11.86
C ASP A 736 39.35 8.24 10.70
N THR A 737 38.82 8.30 9.47
CA THR A 737 39.64 8.45 8.26
C THR A 737 40.33 9.81 8.21
N TRP A 738 39.61 10.87 8.55
CA TRP A 738 40.14 12.24 8.63
C TRP A 738 41.12 12.38 9.80
N TRP A 739 40.70 12.02 11.01
CA TRP A 739 41.47 12.18 12.24
C TRP A 739 42.79 11.41 12.23
N LYS A 740 42.83 10.22 11.61
CA LYS A 740 44.07 9.44 11.43
C LYS A 740 45.18 10.22 10.72
N LYS A 741 44.82 11.10 9.78
CA LYS A 741 45.76 11.96 9.04
C LYS A 741 46.07 13.23 9.85
N THR A 742 45.03 13.94 10.30
CA THR A 742 45.15 15.24 10.97
C THR A 742 45.92 15.17 12.29
N ARG A 743 45.71 14.11 13.09
CA ARG A 743 46.41 13.93 14.38
C ARG A 743 47.92 13.80 14.27
N GLN A 744 48.46 13.46 13.09
CA GLN A 744 49.91 13.36 12.89
C GLN A 744 50.59 14.72 12.89
N THR A 745 49.85 15.77 12.48
CA THR A 745 50.35 17.14 12.39
C THR A 745 49.81 18.02 13.52
N GLN A 746 48.60 17.74 14.01
CA GLN A 746 47.93 18.52 15.05
C GLN A 746 47.20 17.58 16.03
N PRO A 747 47.93 16.92 16.95
CA PRO A 747 47.35 15.94 17.87
C PRO A 747 46.32 16.54 18.83
N ASP A 748 46.51 17.81 19.23
CA ASP A 748 45.69 18.50 20.23
C ASP A 748 44.58 19.37 19.61
N LEU A 749 44.34 19.26 18.29
CA LEU A 749 43.38 20.13 17.57
C LEU A 749 41.98 20.12 18.21
N LEU A 750 41.56 18.98 18.75
CA LEU A 750 40.24 18.75 19.31
C LEU A 750 40.26 18.64 20.85
N THR A 751 41.40 18.83 21.50
CA THR A 751 41.50 18.79 22.97
C THR A 751 41.05 20.14 23.55
N PHE A 752 40.26 20.14 24.63
CA PHE A 752 39.85 21.37 25.30
C PHE A 752 41.02 22.04 26.03
N ASP A 753 40.97 23.37 26.14
CA ASP A 753 41.86 24.15 26.99
C ASP A 753 41.22 24.25 28.39
N PRO A 754 41.93 23.91 29.49
CA PRO A 754 41.39 24.08 30.85
C PRO A 754 40.87 25.48 31.15
N ALA A 755 41.45 26.53 30.56
CA ALA A 755 40.96 27.91 30.71
C ALA A 755 39.61 28.17 30.01
N MET A 756 39.19 27.27 29.12
CA MET A 756 37.87 27.27 28.48
C MET A 756 36.78 26.77 29.44
N LEU A 757 37.14 26.10 30.55
CA LEU A 757 36.23 25.28 31.33
C LEU A 757 36.05 25.70 32.80
N SER A 758 36.86 26.62 33.37
CA SER A 758 36.61 27.08 34.76
C SER A 758 37.15 28.49 35.09
N HIS A 759 36.50 29.13 36.06
CA HIS A 759 36.96 30.34 36.75
C HIS A 759 37.23 30.04 38.24
N GLY A 760 38.41 29.48 38.53
CA GLY A 760 39.19 29.45 39.79
C GLY A 760 38.54 29.36 41.19
N SER A 761 39.08 28.46 42.04
CA SER A 761 39.50 28.73 43.44
C SER A 761 40.21 27.51 44.06
N ASP A 762 41.46 27.66 44.50
CA ASP A 762 42.28 26.60 45.14
C ASP A 762 41.90 26.33 46.62
N ASP A 763 41.05 27.18 47.24
CA ASP A 763 40.70 27.10 48.67
C ASP A 763 39.51 26.15 48.99
N ALA A 764 38.93 25.49 47.98
CA ALA A 764 37.68 24.71 48.13
C ALA A 764 37.83 23.37 48.88
N GLU A 765 39.06 22.85 49.03
CA GLU A 765 39.28 21.50 49.56
C GLU A 765 39.22 21.43 51.10
N ASP A 766 39.60 22.50 51.80
CA ASP A 766 39.52 22.60 53.27
C ASP A 766 38.11 22.99 53.76
N GLU A 767 37.37 23.79 52.99
CA GLU A 767 35.99 24.19 53.35
C GLU A 767 34.95 23.10 53.02
N PHE A 768 35.19 22.33 51.96
CA PHE A 768 34.31 21.27 51.45
C PHE A 768 35.09 19.95 51.26
N PRO A 769 35.39 19.22 52.36
CA PRO A 769 36.21 18.01 52.31
C PRO A 769 35.52 16.87 51.55
N ARG A 770 36.30 15.93 51.01
CA ARG A 770 35.78 14.73 50.32
C ARG A 770 35.35 13.62 51.29
N GLU A 771 35.80 13.69 52.54
CA GLU A 771 35.55 12.69 53.58
C GLU A 771 35.23 13.38 54.92
N TRP A 772 34.32 12.79 55.68
CA TRP A 772 33.96 13.18 57.04
C TRP A 772 34.53 12.18 58.04
N HIS A 773 35.24 12.65 59.07
CA HIS A 773 35.83 11.76 60.07
C HIS A 773 35.01 11.78 61.37
N SER A 774 34.50 10.62 61.79
CA SER A 774 33.79 10.45 63.07
C SER A 774 34.18 9.13 63.73
N ASP A 775 34.40 9.12 65.05
CA ASP A 775 34.83 7.95 65.85
C ASP A 775 36.08 7.20 65.32
N GLY A 776 36.96 7.91 64.60
CA GLY A 776 38.19 7.35 64.03
C GLY A 776 38.02 6.65 62.67
N GLU A 777 36.85 6.71 62.05
CA GLU A 777 36.58 6.24 60.69
C GLU A 777 36.25 7.40 59.73
N ALA A 778 36.55 7.20 58.44
CA ALA A 778 36.31 8.18 57.37
C ALA A 778 35.10 7.77 56.53
N TYR A 779 34.18 8.70 56.31
CA TYR A 779 32.95 8.52 55.52
C TYR A 779 32.99 9.43 54.28
N PRO A 780 32.86 8.90 53.05
CA PRO A 780 32.87 9.72 51.84
C PRO A 780 31.71 10.73 51.81
N LEU A 781 31.97 11.93 51.27
CA LEU A 781 31.01 13.01 51.07
C LEU A 781 30.74 13.23 49.59
N THR A 782 29.46 13.31 49.23
CA THR A 782 28.98 13.74 47.91
C THR A 782 28.23 15.06 48.04
N TYR A 783 28.39 15.96 47.07
CA TYR A 783 27.75 17.27 47.04
C TYR A 783 26.80 17.34 45.85
N ALA A 784 25.61 17.91 46.02
CA ALA A 784 24.69 18.14 44.91
C ALA A 784 24.04 19.53 45.03
N PHE A 785 23.88 20.20 43.88
CA PHE A 785 23.25 21.52 43.78
C PHE A 785 21.96 21.49 42.94
N GLU A 786 20.90 21.00 43.57
CA GLU A 786 19.57 20.87 42.97
C GLU A 786 18.49 21.55 43.82
N PRO A 787 18.42 22.89 43.83
CA PRO A 787 17.49 23.63 44.68
C PRO A 787 16.05 23.11 44.59
N GLY A 788 15.50 22.67 45.73
CA GLY A 788 14.13 22.16 45.83
C GLY A 788 13.96 20.65 45.64
N MET A 789 15.02 19.93 45.27
CA MET A 789 15.03 18.46 45.26
C MET A 789 15.45 17.91 46.63
N SER A 790 15.10 16.66 46.93
CA SER A 790 15.52 15.97 48.17
C SER A 790 17.03 15.90 48.34
N ASP A 791 17.73 15.95 47.21
CA ASP A 791 19.14 15.60 47.07
C ASP A 791 20.08 16.80 47.24
N ASP A 792 19.53 18.01 47.31
CA ASP A 792 20.28 19.25 47.49
C ASP A 792 21.01 19.26 48.84
N GLY A 793 22.31 19.59 48.80
CA GLY A 793 23.18 19.67 49.97
C GLY A 793 24.27 18.60 50.02
N VAL A 794 24.71 18.27 51.24
CA VAL A 794 25.78 17.29 51.50
C VAL A 794 25.16 15.93 51.78
N THR A 795 25.65 14.90 51.10
CA THR A 795 25.31 13.50 51.32
C THR A 795 26.51 12.74 51.88
N VAL A 796 26.32 12.02 52.99
CA VAL A 796 27.32 11.15 53.61
C VAL A 796 27.05 9.72 53.18
N ASP A 797 28.07 9.06 52.65
CA ASP A 797 28.01 7.65 52.28
C ASP A 797 28.38 6.76 53.47
N LEU A 798 27.40 6.00 53.96
CA LEU A 798 27.55 5.11 55.10
C LEU A 798 27.50 3.65 54.65
N PRO A 799 28.50 2.81 54.97
CA PRO A 799 28.37 1.36 54.81
C PRO A 799 27.22 0.81 55.67
N ILE A 800 26.41 -0.09 55.12
CA ILE A 800 25.25 -0.68 55.81
C ILE A 800 25.64 -1.34 57.15
N GLU A 801 26.85 -1.90 57.24
CA GLU A 801 27.40 -2.53 58.44
C GLU A 801 27.61 -1.55 59.60
N ARG A 802 27.74 -0.26 59.28
CA ARG A 802 27.96 0.83 60.23
C ARG A 802 26.70 1.61 60.59
N LEU A 803 25.59 1.39 59.88
CA LEU A 803 24.33 2.10 60.09
C LEU A 803 23.86 2.06 61.56
N MET A 804 24.09 0.94 62.26
CA MET A 804 23.66 0.74 63.65
C MET A 804 24.63 1.31 64.69
N THR A 805 25.85 1.69 64.30
CA THR A 805 26.91 2.12 65.22
C THR A 805 27.27 3.59 65.13
N VAL A 806 26.92 4.28 64.03
CA VAL A 806 27.24 5.70 63.80
C VAL A 806 26.42 6.63 64.71
N ASP A 807 27.06 7.60 65.37
CA ASP A 807 26.33 8.66 66.10
C ASP A 807 25.89 9.76 65.12
N ASP A 808 24.62 10.18 65.18
CA ASP A 808 24.06 11.21 64.30
C ASP A 808 24.48 12.64 64.72
N ARG A 809 24.70 12.85 66.02
CA ARG A 809 25.04 14.16 66.61
C ARG A 809 26.31 14.79 66.07
N ALA A 810 27.27 13.96 65.64
CA ALA A 810 28.51 14.45 65.05
C ALA A 810 28.25 15.21 63.74
N PHE A 811 27.24 14.80 62.95
CA PHE A 811 26.94 15.38 61.64
C PHE A 811 26.16 16.69 61.73
N ASP A 812 25.57 17.01 62.88
CA ASP A 812 24.88 18.29 63.12
C ASP A 812 25.81 19.48 62.90
N TRP A 813 27.12 19.31 63.12
CA TRP A 813 28.14 20.33 62.92
C TRP A 813 28.32 20.76 61.46
N HIS A 814 27.93 19.92 60.50
CA HIS A 814 28.07 20.13 59.06
C HIS A 814 29.53 20.43 58.60
N VAL A 815 29.78 20.40 57.29
CA VAL A 815 31.09 20.78 56.70
C VAL A 815 31.46 22.24 57.01
N PRO A 816 32.76 22.56 57.19
CA PRO A 816 33.22 23.90 57.57
C PRO A 816 32.65 25.03 56.71
N GLY A 817 32.58 24.84 55.38
CA GLY A 817 32.05 25.83 54.44
C GLY A 817 30.58 26.20 54.65
N HIS A 818 29.79 25.35 55.32
CA HIS A 818 28.37 25.63 55.63
C HIS A 818 28.13 26.11 57.07
N ARG A 819 29.13 26.07 57.98
CA ARG A 819 28.92 26.32 59.42
C ARG A 819 28.36 27.71 59.73
N VAL A 820 28.86 28.73 59.05
CA VAL A 820 28.36 30.11 59.24
C VAL A 820 26.91 30.25 58.78
N GLU A 821 26.54 29.59 57.67
CA GLU A 821 25.16 29.59 57.17
C GLU A 821 24.23 28.80 58.11
N LEU A 822 24.66 27.61 58.55
CA LEU A 822 23.96 26.77 59.53
C LEU A 822 23.64 27.55 60.81
N VAL A 823 24.64 28.15 61.45
CA VAL A 823 24.44 28.94 62.67
C VAL A 823 23.55 30.15 62.42
N THR A 824 23.65 30.77 61.24
CA THR A 824 22.76 31.89 60.86
C THR A 824 21.29 31.46 60.82
N GLU A 825 20.98 30.31 60.23
CA GLU A 825 19.61 29.79 60.16
C GLU A 825 19.11 29.27 61.52
N LEU A 826 19.96 28.63 62.33
CA LEU A 826 19.62 28.23 63.70
C LEU A 826 19.28 29.44 64.59
N ILE A 827 19.99 30.56 64.45
CA ILE A 827 19.62 31.82 65.14
C ILE A 827 18.24 32.33 64.66
N ARG A 828 17.91 32.13 63.38
CA ARG A 828 16.61 32.55 62.81
C ARG A 828 15.46 31.67 63.26
N SER A 829 15.73 30.39 63.53
CA SER A 829 14.74 29.41 63.99
C SER A 829 14.35 29.60 65.47
N LEU A 830 15.19 30.28 66.26
CA LEU A 830 14.90 30.60 67.67
C LEU A 830 13.55 31.32 67.89
N PRO A 831 12.86 31.03 69.02
CA PRO A 831 11.66 31.75 69.44
C PRO A 831 11.86 33.27 69.42
N LYS A 832 10.83 34.01 68.97
CA LYS A 832 10.88 35.48 68.75
C LYS A 832 11.44 36.26 69.96
N ARG A 833 11.23 35.77 71.19
CA ARG A 833 11.75 36.39 72.41
C ARG A 833 13.28 36.28 72.53
N LEU A 834 13.85 35.14 72.15
CA LEU A 834 15.29 34.86 72.26
C LEU A 834 16.04 35.42 71.04
N ARG A 835 15.49 35.22 69.84
CA ARG A 835 16.07 35.69 68.57
C ARG A 835 16.37 37.18 68.53
N ARG A 836 15.53 38.03 69.17
CA ARG A 836 15.70 39.51 69.19
C ARG A 836 17.07 39.96 69.69
N GLU A 837 17.68 39.19 70.59
CA GLU A 837 18.98 39.49 71.16
C GLU A 837 20.15 39.14 70.23
N PHE A 838 19.89 38.49 69.08
CA PHE A 838 20.87 38.01 68.11
C PHE A 838 20.56 38.46 66.66
N VAL A 839 19.76 39.51 66.50
CA VAL A 839 19.51 40.16 65.19
C VAL A 839 20.50 41.31 65.01
N PRO A 840 21.20 41.43 63.86
CA PRO A 840 21.09 40.59 62.66
C PRO A 840 21.89 39.28 62.76
N ALA A 841 21.26 38.13 62.48
CA ALA A 841 21.86 36.80 62.63
C ALA A 841 23.21 36.66 61.88
N GLY A 842 23.31 37.19 60.66
CA GLY A 842 24.55 37.12 59.86
C GLY A 842 25.74 37.90 60.41
N GLN A 843 25.56 38.77 61.41
CA GLN A 843 26.68 39.44 62.12
C GLN A 843 27.12 38.65 63.37
N PHE A 844 26.19 37.93 63.99
CA PHE A 844 26.47 37.14 65.19
C PHE A 844 27.00 35.75 64.85
N ALA A 845 26.53 35.13 63.76
CA ALA A 845 26.91 33.77 63.37
C ALA A 845 28.42 33.58 63.15
N PRO A 846 29.16 34.45 62.40
CA PRO A 846 30.61 34.27 62.25
C PRO A 846 31.35 34.35 63.59
N ARG A 847 30.95 35.27 64.47
CA ARG A 847 31.56 35.44 65.80
C ARG A 847 31.29 34.27 66.73
N LEU A 848 30.14 33.63 66.59
CA LEU A 848 29.80 32.42 67.35
C LEU A 848 30.61 31.24 66.82
N VAL A 849 30.64 31.02 65.50
CA VAL A 849 31.44 29.96 64.87
C VAL A 849 32.93 30.07 65.24
N ASP A 850 33.51 31.28 65.20
CA ASP A 850 34.91 31.53 65.59
C ASP A 850 35.20 31.22 67.07
N ALA A 851 34.18 31.31 67.93
CA ALA A 851 34.31 31.11 69.38
C ALA A 851 33.94 29.68 69.84
N MET A 852 33.31 28.89 68.96
CA MET A 852 32.88 27.54 69.25
C MET A 852 34.08 26.59 69.31
N ASP A 853 34.06 25.70 70.30
CA ASP A 853 35.01 24.59 70.37
C ASP A 853 34.56 23.50 69.39
N ALA A 854 35.32 23.29 68.31
CA ALA A 854 35.00 22.30 67.28
C ALA A 854 35.07 20.85 67.78
N ASP A 855 35.70 20.61 68.94
CA ASP A 855 35.80 19.30 69.59
C ASP A 855 34.63 19.04 70.58
N ALA A 856 33.70 19.99 70.71
CA ALA A 856 32.54 19.81 71.58
C ALA A 856 31.58 18.74 71.04
N SER A 857 31.06 17.89 71.94
CA SER A 857 30.26 16.72 71.58
C SER A 857 28.84 17.03 71.07
N ASP A 858 28.33 18.24 71.30
CA ASP A 858 26.97 18.63 70.94
C ASP A 858 26.94 20.09 70.46
N LEU A 859 26.49 20.30 69.22
CA LEU A 859 26.41 21.62 68.58
C LEU A 859 25.46 22.55 69.34
N SER A 860 24.31 22.03 69.78
CA SER A 860 23.25 22.82 70.41
C SER A 860 23.66 23.29 71.80
N GLU A 861 24.31 22.42 72.57
CA GLU A 861 24.90 22.78 73.87
C GLU A 861 26.03 23.81 73.72
N GLU A 862 26.92 23.60 72.77
CA GLU A 862 28.05 24.51 72.52
C GLU A 862 27.57 25.88 72.01
N LEU A 863 26.63 25.89 71.06
CA LEU A 863 26.03 27.12 70.55
C LEU A 863 25.27 27.86 71.67
N ALA A 864 24.45 27.16 72.47
CA ALA A 864 23.76 27.76 73.61
C ALA A 864 24.74 28.34 74.65
N ARG A 865 25.85 27.63 74.91
CA ARG A 865 26.92 28.08 75.81
C ARG A 865 27.58 29.36 75.28
N GLN A 866 27.93 29.40 73.99
CA GLN A 866 28.56 30.57 73.38
C GLN A 866 27.60 31.75 73.29
N MET A 867 26.33 31.52 72.96
CA MET A 867 25.30 32.56 72.96
C MET A 867 25.09 33.16 74.36
N ARG A 868 25.15 32.33 75.42
CA ARG A 868 25.09 32.79 76.82
C ARG A 868 26.34 33.57 77.23
N LEU A 869 27.53 33.15 76.81
CA LEU A 869 28.79 33.86 77.08
C LEU A 869 28.85 35.21 76.36
N LEU A 870 28.31 35.28 75.14
CA LEU A 870 28.34 36.48 74.31
C LEU A 870 27.39 37.57 74.81
N ASN A 871 26.13 37.23 75.10
CA ASN A 871 25.08 38.22 75.41
C ASN A 871 24.33 38.00 76.74
N GLY A 872 24.66 36.96 77.52
CA GLY A 872 24.02 36.67 78.81
C GLY A 872 22.62 36.05 78.73
N THR A 873 22.05 35.92 77.53
CA THR A 873 20.75 35.27 77.29
C THR A 873 20.87 33.76 77.53
N VAL A 874 19.98 33.21 78.36
CA VAL A 874 19.91 31.76 78.56
C VAL A 874 19.06 31.17 77.43
N VAL A 875 19.73 30.48 76.52
CA VAL A 875 19.13 29.66 75.46
C VAL A 875 19.28 28.19 75.88
N SER A 876 18.22 27.41 75.77
CA SER A 876 18.25 25.95 75.96
C SER A 876 18.63 25.26 74.65
N PRO A 877 19.32 24.11 74.66
CA PRO A 877 19.53 23.31 73.45
C PRO A 877 18.21 23.02 72.69
N ASP A 878 17.12 22.78 73.43
CA ASP A 878 15.78 22.52 72.86
C ASP A 878 15.12 23.75 72.19
N ASP A 879 15.70 24.96 72.30
CA ASP A 879 15.16 26.16 71.66
C ASP A 879 15.50 26.23 70.15
N PHE A 880 16.47 25.44 69.68
CA PHE A 880 16.86 25.38 68.28
C PHE A 880 15.97 24.42 67.50
N ASP A 881 15.36 24.91 66.42
CA ASP A 881 14.54 24.10 65.51
C ASP A 881 15.36 23.73 64.27
N PHE A 882 15.83 22.48 64.24
CA PHE A 882 16.59 21.88 63.12
C PHE A 882 15.69 21.48 61.95
N GLU A 883 14.39 21.26 62.18
CA GLU A 883 13.42 20.95 61.12
C GLU A 883 13.10 22.19 60.28
N ALA A 884 13.22 23.38 60.87
CA ALA A 884 13.07 24.67 60.17
C ALA A 884 14.26 25.05 59.29
N LEU A 885 15.37 24.28 59.29
CA LEU A 885 16.52 24.55 58.43
C LEU A 885 16.19 24.30 56.96
N PRO A 886 16.73 25.11 56.03
CA PRO A 886 16.73 24.80 54.61
C PRO A 886 17.26 23.37 54.36
N SER A 887 16.68 22.68 53.38
CA SER A 887 16.98 21.27 53.10
C SER A 887 18.46 21.01 52.88
N HIS A 888 19.20 21.93 52.27
CA HIS A 888 20.63 21.78 51.97
C HIS A 888 21.57 21.92 53.17
N LEU A 889 21.07 22.43 54.30
CA LEU A 889 21.81 22.50 55.58
C LEU A 889 21.50 21.31 56.49
N ARG A 890 20.69 20.36 56.00
CA ARG A 890 20.43 19.08 56.66
C ARG A 890 21.19 18.00 55.89
N VAL A 891 22.16 17.38 56.57
CA VAL A 891 22.96 16.31 56.00
C VAL A 891 22.05 15.16 55.58
N THR A 892 22.28 14.65 54.37
CA THR A 892 21.59 13.46 53.86
C THR A 892 22.48 12.25 54.08
N PHE A 893 21.94 11.17 54.60
CA PHE A 893 22.65 9.90 54.72
C PHE A 893 22.26 9.00 53.56
N ARG A 894 23.24 8.49 52.84
CA ARG A 894 23.08 7.48 51.81
C ARG A 894 23.75 6.21 52.29
N VAL A 895 22.96 5.18 52.52
CA VAL A 895 23.46 3.90 53.01
C VAL A 895 23.81 3.01 51.83
N LEU A 896 25.04 2.48 51.82
CA LEU A 896 25.61 1.67 50.75
C LEU A 896 25.87 0.23 51.22
N GLU A 897 25.51 -0.75 50.41
CA GLU A 897 25.86 -2.17 50.56
C GLU A 897 26.64 -2.61 49.31
N ALA A 898 27.89 -3.06 49.49
CA ALA A 898 28.80 -3.41 48.37
C ALA A 898 28.91 -2.34 47.25
N GLY A 899 28.73 -1.06 47.60
CA GLY A 899 28.78 0.07 46.65
C GLY A 899 27.44 0.40 45.96
N GLN A 900 26.33 -0.25 46.33
CA GLN A 900 24.98 0.10 45.87
C GLN A 900 24.17 0.79 46.97
N GLU A 901 23.42 1.82 46.62
CA GLU A 901 22.53 2.54 47.53
C GLU A 901 21.33 1.67 47.92
N VAL A 902 21.18 1.41 49.22
CA VAL A 902 20.09 0.60 49.80
C VAL A 902 19.03 1.44 50.50
N GLY A 903 19.36 2.66 50.90
CA GLY A 903 18.40 3.65 51.35
C GLY A 903 19.03 4.99 51.63
N ARG A 904 18.20 6.03 51.64
CA ARG A 904 18.63 7.42 51.75
C ARG A 904 17.60 8.28 52.47
N GLY A 905 18.08 9.22 53.26
CA GLY A 905 17.21 10.06 54.09
C GLY A 905 17.99 11.06 54.94
N LYS A 906 17.28 12.06 55.46
CA LYS A 906 17.85 13.10 56.34
C LYS A 906 17.66 12.80 57.83
N ASP A 907 16.98 11.70 58.12
CA ASP A 907 16.74 11.18 59.47
C ASP A 907 17.38 9.79 59.55
N LEU A 908 18.50 9.70 60.27
CA LEU A 908 19.25 8.46 60.44
C LEU A 908 18.46 7.43 61.26
N ALA A 909 17.59 7.86 62.17
CA ALA A 909 16.74 6.97 62.96
C ALA A 909 15.63 6.34 62.09
N ALA A 910 15.00 7.13 61.22
CA ALA A 910 14.03 6.61 60.25
C ALA A 910 14.69 5.63 59.28
N LEU A 911 15.89 5.95 58.79
CA LEU A 911 16.68 5.06 57.93
C LEU A 911 17.06 3.75 58.60
N ARG A 912 17.40 3.77 59.90
CA ARG A 912 17.65 2.56 60.69
C ARG A 912 16.42 1.66 60.74
N ASP A 913 15.24 2.24 60.96
CA ASP A 913 14.00 1.48 61.01
C ASP A 913 13.62 0.92 59.64
N GLU A 914 13.78 1.70 58.57
CA GLU A 914 13.52 1.30 57.18
C GLU A 914 14.47 0.18 56.72
N LEU A 915 15.78 0.37 56.90
CA LEU A 915 16.83 -0.53 56.41
C LEU A 915 17.15 -1.68 57.38
N SER A 916 16.52 -1.71 58.55
CA SER A 916 16.47 -2.91 59.40
C SER A 916 15.93 -4.13 58.65
N SER A 917 15.10 -3.90 57.62
CA SER A 917 14.57 -4.91 56.70
C SER A 917 15.53 -5.27 55.54
N HIS A 918 16.50 -4.41 55.22
CA HIS A 918 17.53 -4.63 54.21
C HIS A 918 18.72 -5.44 54.75
N LEU A 919 19.13 -5.23 56.01
CA LEU A 919 20.05 -6.13 56.75
C LEU A 919 19.50 -7.57 56.86
N ARG A 920 18.18 -7.72 56.68
CA ARG A 920 17.45 -8.97 56.55
C ARG A 920 17.64 -9.57 55.14
N ALA A 921 17.74 -8.76 54.08
CA ALA A 921 17.88 -9.22 52.69
C ALA A 921 19.22 -9.93 52.38
N ASP A 922 20.31 -9.58 53.08
CA ASP A 922 21.62 -10.23 52.93
C ASP A 922 21.58 -11.73 53.33
N LEU A 923 20.64 -12.12 54.21
CA LEU A 923 20.32 -13.52 54.51
C LEU A 923 19.55 -14.23 53.39
N THR A 924 18.91 -13.49 52.47
CA THR A 924 18.11 -14.00 51.33
C THR A 924 19.00 -14.36 50.14
N ALA A 925 20.18 -13.74 50.00
CA ALA A 925 21.15 -14.08 48.97
C ALA A 925 21.70 -15.52 49.11
N VAL A 926 21.78 -16.04 50.35
CA VAL A 926 22.09 -17.45 50.62
C VAL A 926 20.94 -18.38 50.21
N ALA A 927 19.69 -17.91 50.27
CA ALA A 927 18.51 -18.69 49.88
C ALA A 927 18.32 -18.80 48.35
N ARG A 928 18.75 -17.80 47.57
CA ARG A 928 18.58 -17.77 46.09
C ARG A 928 19.45 -18.76 45.29
N GLN A 929 20.37 -19.50 45.92
CA GLN A 929 21.16 -20.55 45.24
C GLN A 929 20.33 -21.78 44.84
N GLU A 930 19.07 -21.89 45.31
CA GLU A 930 18.13 -22.98 45.06
C GLU A 930 17.19 -22.75 43.84
N GLU A 931 17.25 -21.59 43.18
CA GLU A 931 16.36 -21.26 42.06
C GLU A 931 16.66 -22.10 40.80
N ARG A 932 15.61 -22.58 40.13
CA ARG A 932 15.70 -23.45 38.94
C ARG A 932 14.82 -22.93 37.82
N SER A 933 15.20 -23.12 36.57
CA SER A 933 14.42 -22.72 35.38
C SER A 933 14.31 -23.89 34.41
N GLY A 934 13.36 -23.85 33.48
CA GLY A 934 13.26 -24.86 32.41
C GLY A 934 12.53 -26.16 32.79
N LEU A 935 11.82 -26.21 33.92
CA LEU A 935 11.13 -27.40 34.39
C LEU A 935 9.87 -27.67 33.54
N ARG A 936 9.64 -28.94 33.21
CA ARG A 936 8.46 -29.39 32.43
C ARG A 936 7.71 -30.57 33.03
N ALA A 937 8.27 -31.18 34.07
CA ALA A 937 7.64 -32.25 34.84
C ALA A 937 8.00 -32.10 36.33
N TRP A 938 7.19 -32.69 37.21
CA TRP A 938 7.44 -32.64 38.66
C TRP A 938 8.67 -33.44 39.09
N GLY A 939 9.08 -34.47 38.34
CA GLY A 939 10.13 -35.42 38.75
C GLY A 939 11.49 -34.79 39.11
N ASP A 940 11.78 -33.58 38.63
CA ASP A 940 13.02 -32.84 38.91
C ASP A 940 12.93 -31.88 40.11
N LEU A 941 11.76 -31.77 40.76
CA LEU A 941 11.46 -30.80 41.84
C LEU A 941 11.53 -31.37 43.27
N GLY A 942 11.27 -32.66 43.47
CA GLY A 942 11.19 -33.23 44.82
C GLY A 942 10.04 -32.64 45.66
N THR A 943 10.29 -32.37 46.95
CA THR A 943 9.37 -31.67 47.86
C THR A 943 9.77 -30.20 47.94
N ILE A 944 8.83 -29.29 47.68
CA ILE A 944 9.02 -27.85 47.79
C ILE A 944 8.65 -27.41 49.20
N GLU A 945 9.55 -26.72 49.90
CA GLU A 945 9.26 -26.22 51.25
C GLU A 945 8.29 -25.03 51.21
N ALA A 946 7.35 -25.00 52.16
CA ALA A 946 6.34 -23.95 52.25
C ALA A 946 6.94 -22.56 52.60
N SER A 947 8.08 -22.54 53.29
CA SER A 947 8.83 -21.33 53.59
C SER A 947 10.25 -21.71 53.99
N ILE A 948 11.25 -20.96 53.55
CA ILE A 948 12.65 -21.12 53.93
C ILE A 948 13.01 -19.95 54.83
N THR A 949 13.56 -20.22 56.01
CA THR A 949 14.01 -19.16 56.93
C THR A 949 15.54 -19.16 57.03
N ALA A 950 16.17 -18.04 56.66
CA ALA A 950 17.58 -17.79 56.86
C ALA A 950 17.74 -16.59 57.81
N GLY A 951 18.28 -16.82 59.01
CA GLY A 951 18.39 -15.79 60.05
C GLY A 951 17.02 -15.25 60.49
N GLN A 952 16.76 -13.94 60.32
CA GLN A 952 15.46 -13.31 60.60
C GLN A 952 14.55 -13.15 59.37
N VAL A 953 14.90 -13.73 58.21
CA VAL A 953 14.10 -13.60 56.98
C VAL A 953 13.48 -14.92 56.56
N THR A 954 12.21 -14.86 56.20
CA THR A 954 11.42 -15.95 55.67
C THR A 954 11.12 -15.68 54.19
N GLY A 955 11.68 -16.49 53.29
CA GLY A 955 11.35 -16.50 51.87
C GLY A 955 10.37 -17.63 51.52
N PHE A 956 9.62 -17.47 50.45
CA PHE A 956 8.53 -18.37 50.07
C PHE A 956 8.77 -18.98 48.69
N PRO A 957 9.33 -20.21 48.59
CA PRO A 957 9.55 -20.89 47.31
C PRO A 957 8.24 -21.13 46.56
N ALA A 958 8.20 -20.76 45.28
CA ALA A 958 7.03 -20.88 44.43
C ALA A 958 7.42 -21.36 43.02
N LEU A 959 6.54 -22.17 42.43
CA LEU A 959 6.59 -22.47 41.00
C LEU A 959 6.04 -21.28 40.21
N VAL A 960 6.81 -20.74 39.28
CA VAL A 960 6.43 -19.61 38.42
C VAL A 960 6.30 -20.05 36.96
N ASP A 961 5.28 -19.53 36.26
CA ASP A 961 5.11 -19.79 34.83
C ASP A 961 6.10 -18.95 33.99
N GLU A 962 7.01 -19.61 33.26
CA GLU A 962 7.97 -18.98 32.33
C GLU A 962 7.48 -19.05 30.86
N GLY A 963 6.21 -19.42 30.64
CA GLY A 963 5.57 -19.56 29.33
C GLY A 963 5.83 -20.91 28.68
N THR A 964 7.10 -21.23 28.40
CA THR A 964 7.50 -22.51 27.77
C THR A 964 8.06 -23.55 28.75
N SER A 965 8.17 -23.16 30.02
CA SER A 965 8.67 -23.95 31.15
C SER A 965 8.09 -23.39 32.45
N VAL A 966 8.40 -24.06 33.56
CA VAL A 966 8.14 -23.59 34.92
C VAL A 966 9.48 -23.36 35.61
N GLY A 967 9.58 -22.29 36.39
CA GLY A 967 10.73 -22.00 37.24
C GLY A 967 10.39 -22.22 38.72
N LEU A 968 11.39 -22.52 39.55
CA LEU A 968 11.32 -22.42 41.01
C LEU A 968 11.99 -21.09 41.40
N ARG A 969 11.25 -20.19 42.06
CA ARG A 969 11.72 -18.87 42.51
C ARG A 969 11.34 -18.66 43.96
N ILE A 970 12.07 -17.81 44.67
CA ILE A 970 11.73 -17.42 46.04
C ILE A 970 11.00 -16.08 45.99
N LEU A 971 9.77 -16.03 46.52
CA LEU A 971 8.95 -14.83 46.61
C LEU A 971 8.92 -14.26 48.03
N ASP A 972 8.57 -12.99 48.13
CA ASP A 972 8.73 -12.21 49.38
C ASP A 972 7.56 -12.42 50.34
N THR A 973 6.37 -12.79 49.84
CA THR A 973 5.18 -12.99 50.66
C THR A 973 4.49 -14.33 50.38
N ALA A 974 3.90 -14.91 51.43
CA ALA A 974 3.06 -16.09 51.31
C ALA A 974 1.87 -15.87 50.35
N ALA A 975 1.34 -14.64 50.26
CA ALA A 975 0.23 -14.32 49.36
C ALA A 975 0.65 -14.41 47.88
N GLU A 976 1.82 -13.90 47.53
CA GLU A 976 2.38 -14.02 46.18
C GLU A 976 2.75 -15.46 45.86
N GLN A 977 3.34 -16.19 46.83
CA GLN A 977 3.65 -17.61 46.72
C GLN A 977 2.43 -18.43 46.32
N GLN A 978 1.30 -18.24 47.00
CA GLN A 978 0.07 -18.97 46.71
C GLN A 978 -0.40 -18.76 45.27
N VAL A 979 -0.37 -17.51 44.78
CA VAL A 979 -0.83 -17.17 43.42
C VAL A 979 0.13 -17.71 42.35
N ALA A 980 1.44 -17.47 42.54
CA ALA A 980 2.47 -17.95 41.63
C ALA A 980 2.42 -19.48 41.54
N MET A 981 2.41 -20.16 42.69
CA MET A 981 2.41 -21.61 42.81
C MET A 981 1.21 -22.25 42.09
N VAL A 982 0.01 -21.66 42.20
CA VAL A 982 -1.17 -22.11 41.44
C VAL A 982 -0.92 -22.01 39.93
N LYS A 983 -0.44 -20.85 39.45
CA LYS A 983 -0.21 -20.60 38.02
C LYS A 983 0.94 -21.43 37.45
N GLY A 984 1.98 -21.68 38.24
CA GLY A 984 3.10 -22.57 37.90
C GLY A 984 2.67 -24.04 37.82
N GLN A 985 1.87 -24.51 38.79
CA GLN A 985 1.30 -25.86 38.76
C GLN A 985 0.35 -26.06 37.58
N ALA A 986 -0.50 -25.08 37.27
CA ALA A 986 -1.35 -25.10 36.09
C ALA A 986 -0.54 -25.19 34.79
N ARG A 987 0.57 -24.45 34.66
CA ARG A 987 1.48 -24.59 33.52
C ARG A 987 2.10 -25.98 33.46
N LEU A 988 2.55 -26.51 34.59
CA LEU A 988 3.13 -27.85 34.66
C LEU A 988 2.12 -28.94 34.24
N LEU A 989 0.86 -28.82 34.68
CA LEU A 989 -0.25 -29.67 34.24
C LEU A 989 -0.52 -29.56 32.74
N SER A 990 -0.34 -28.37 32.15
CA SER A 990 -0.54 -28.17 30.71
C SER A 990 0.44 -28.96 29.84
N PHE A 991 1.62 -29.32 30.37
CA PHE A 991 2.60 -30.16 29.67
C PHE A 991 2.29 -31.66 29.77
N SER A 992 1.65 -32.10 30.85
CA SER A 992 1.32 -33.53 31.07
C SER A 992 -0.06 -33.92 30.53
N LEU A 993 -1.00 -32.97 30.44
CA LEU A 993 -2.35 -33.20 29.96
C LEU A 993 -2.49 -32.94 28.45
N PRO A 994 -3.33 -33.70 27.73
CA PRO A 994 -3.53 -33.50 26.30
C PRO A 994 -4.24 -32.16 26.02
N PRO A 995 -3.70 -31.28 25.15
CA PRO A 995 -4.24 -29.95 24.93
C PRO A 995 -5.61 -30.01 24.23
N PRO A 996 -6.64 -29.28 24.72
CA PRO A 996 -7.99 -29.35 24.17
C PRO A 996 -8.15 -28.58 22.85
N VAL A 997 -7.13 -27.82 22.43
CA VAL A 997 -7.14 -26.90 21.26
C VAL A 997 -7.68 -27.57 19.99
N THR A 998 -7.18 -28.76 19.66
CA THR A 998 -7.59 -29.46 18.42
C THR A 998 -9.03 -29.97 18.52
N HIS A 999 -9.48 -30.39 19.69
CA HIS A 999 -10.82 -30.96 19.87
C HIS A 999 -11.88 -29.87 19.95
N LEU A 1000 -11.70 -28.86 20.82
CA LEU A 1000 -12.60 -27.70 20.91
C LEU A 1000 -12.58 -26.86 19.62
N GLY A 1001 -11.43 -26.75 18.95
CA GLY A 1001 -11.36 -26.08 17.64
C GLY A 1001 -12.24 -26.72 16.56
N ARG A 1002 -12.55 -28.03 16.67
CA ARG A 1002 -13.45 -28.74 15.75
C ARG A 1002 -14.92 -28.56 16.11
N THR A 1003 -15.26 -28.35 17.38
CA THR A 1003 -16.65 -28.16 17.83
C THR A 1003 -17.18 -26.75 17.57
N LEU A 1004 -16.29 -25.76 17.41
CA LEU A 1004 -16.65 -24.39 17.04
C LEU A 1004 -17.16 -24.27 15.60
N ASP A 1005 -18.35 -23.68 15.45
CA ASP A 1005 -18.92 -23.30 14.16
C ASP A 1005 -18.17 -22.11 13.52
N LEU A 1006 -18.52 -21.78 12.28
CA LEU A 1006 -17.87 -20.69 11.54
C LEU A 1006 -18.06 -19.33 12.24
N HIS A 1007 -19.23 -19.10 12.83
CA HIS A 1007 -19.55 -17.84 13.49
C HIS A 1007 -18.74 -17.64 14.78
N ALA A 1008 -18.63 -18.66 15.62
CA ALA A 1008 -17.79 -18.62 16.82
C ALA A 1008 -16.31 -18.45 16.46
N LYS A 1009 -15.81 -19.11 15.40
CA LYS A 1009 -14.43 -18.91 14.91
C LYS A 1009 -14.17 -17.48 14.45
N LEU A 1010 -15.11 -16.88 13.72
CA LEU A 1010 -15.02 -15.48 13.31
C LEU A 1010 -15.06 -14.54 14.52
N LEU A 1011 -15.93 -14.79 15.48
CA LEU A 1011 -16.01 -13.97 16.68
C LEU A 1011 -14.71 -14.03 17.50
N LEU A 1012 -14.12 -15.21 17.69
CA LEU A 1012 -12.82 -15.34 18.36
C LEU A 1012 -11.71 -14.55 17.66
N SER A 1013 -11.78 -14.36 16.34
CA SER A 1013 -10.83 -13.54 15.58
C SER A 1013 -11.03 -12.03 15.74
N THR A 1014 -12.10 -11.58 16.38
CA THR A 1014 -12.35 -10.15 16.68
C THR A 1014 -11.75 -9.68 18.01
N GLY A 1015 -11.29 -10.61 18.86
CA GLY A 1015 -10.67 -10.30 20.14
C GLY A 1015 -9.18 -9.93 20.02
N PRO A 1016 -8.50 -9.62 21.14
CA PRO A 1016 -7.10 -9.18 21.16
C PRO A 1016 -6.08 -10.30 20.85
N HIS A 1017 -6.53 -11.54 20.65
CA HIS A 1017 -5.67 -12.70 20.42
C HIS A 1017 -5.48 -12.97 18.92
N ARG A 1018 -4.33 -13.56 18.56
CA ARG A 1018 -3.94 -13.82 17.16
C ARG A 1018 -4.87 -14.75 16.38
N ASP A 1019 -5.42 -15.76 17.05
CA ASP A 1019 -6.23 -16.83 16.44
C ASP A 1019 -7.06 -17.56 17.52
N ALA A 1020 -8.01 -18.37 17.07
CA ALA A 1020 -8.86 -19.15 17.97
C ALA A 1020 -8.08 -20.18 18.81
N ALA A 1021 -6.91 -20.64 18.34
CA ALA A 1021 -6.09 -21.59 19.09
C ALA A 1021 -5.48 -20.95 20.33
N ALA A 1022 -4.99 -19.71 20.22
CA ALA A 1022 -4.48 -18.92 21.33
C ALA A 1022 -5.57 -18.64 22.39
N VAL A 1023 -6.80 -18.35 21.97
CA VAL A 1023 -7.92 -18.18 22.90
C VAL A 1023 -8.21 -19.48 23.66
N ILE A 1024 -8.27 -20.62 22.96
CA ILE A 1024 -8.54 -21.92 23.61
C ILE A 1024 -7.38 -22.30 24.55
N GLU A 1025 -6.13 -22.00 24.18
CA GLU A 1025 -4.96 -22.23 25.03
C GLU A 1025 -4.98 -21.38 26.30
N GLU A 1026 -5.45 -20.13 26.21
CA GLU A 1026 -5.59 -19.27 27.38
C GLU A 1026 -6.78 -19.69 28.27
N CYS A 1027 -7.92 -20.07 27.67
CA CYS A 1027 -9.03 -20.69 28.40
C CYS A 1027 -8.61 -21.98 29.11
N TRP A 1028 -7.75 -22.77 28.47
CA TRP A 1028 -7.19 -24.00 29.04
C TRP A 1028 -6.38 -23.69 30.29
N LEU A 1029 -5.46 -22.73 30.22
CA LEU A 1029 -4.66 -22.34 31.39
C LEU A 1029 -5.51 -21.72 32.50
N ALA A 1030 -6.52 -20.91 32.17
CA ALA A 1030 -7.45 -20.35 33.15
C ALA A 1030 -8.27 -21.44 33.87
N ALA A 1031 -8.69 -22.48 33.13
CA ALA A 1031 -9.38 -23.64 33.68
C ALA A 1031 -8.48 -24.45 34.61
N LEU A 1032 -7.21 -24.64 34.25
CA LEU A 1032 -6.24 -25.31 35.10
C LEU A 1032 -5.96 -24.50 36.37
N ASP A 1033 -5.76 -23.18 36.30
CA ASP A 1033 -5.61 -22.30 37.47
C ASP A 1033 -6.79 -22.49 38.45
N HIS A 1034 -8.03 -22.48 37.93
CA HIS A 1034 -9.25 -22.68 38.72
C HIS A 1034 -9.32 -24.08 39.36
N LEU A 1035 -8.99 -25.12 38.59
CA LEU A 1035 -9.07 -26.50 39.08
C LEU A 1035 -7.99 -26.83 40.11
N VAL A 1036 -6.79 -26.25 40.00
CA VAL A 1036 -5.75 -26.38 41.02
C VAL A 1036 -6.28 -25.87 42.36
N VAL A 1037 -6.88 -24.68 42.40
CA VAL A 1037 -7.47 -24.13 43.64
C VAL A 1037 -8.66 -24.96 44.12
N ARG A 1038 -9.57 -25.36 43.20
CA ARG A 1038 -10.79 -26.10 43.55
C ARG A 1038 -10.51 -27.45 44.19
N HIS A 1039 -9.44 -28.13 43.78
CA HIS A 1039 -9.02 -29.41 44.34
C HIS A 1039 -8.04 -29.27 45.52
N GLY A 1040 -7.94 -28.09 46.12
CA GLY A 1040 -7.16 -27.87 47.33
C GLY A 1040 -5.66 -27.66 47.11
N GLY A 1041 -5.24 -27.36 45.88
CA GLY A 1041 -3.89 -26.88 45.59
C GLY A 1041 -3.68 -25.43 46.04
N PRO A 1042 -2.43 -24.93 46.07
CA PRO A 1042 -1.23 -25.59 45.54
C PRO A 1042 -0.72 -26.75 46.40
N VAL A 1043 -0.15 -27.77 45.74
CA VAL A 1043 0.50 -28.93 46.38
C VAL A 1043 2.02 -28.78 46.47
N TRP A 1044 2.68 -29.56 47.32
CA TRP A 1044 4.10 -29.34 47.69
C TRP A 1044 5.02 -30.54 47.45
N ASP A 1045 4.46 -31.72 47.20
CA ASP A 1045 5.19 -32.98 47.02
C ASP A 1045 4.62 -33.81 45.85
N GLU A 1046 5.41 -34.78 45.39
CA GLU A 1046 5.07 -35.62 44.22
C GLU A 1046 3.81 -36.49 44.42
N GLY A 1047 3.55 -36.93 45.65
CA GLY A 1047 2.37 -37.71 45.99
C GLY A 1047 1.09 -36.88 45.86
N SER A 1048 1.09 -35.71 46.47
CA SER A 1048 0.01 -34.72 46.38
C SER A 1048 -0.19 -34.21 44.95
N TRP A 1049 0.91 -34.03 44.19
CA TRP A 1049 0.88 -33.71 42.76
C TRP A 1049 0.17 -34.76 41.92
N SER A 1050 0.45 -36.05 42.15
CA SER A 1050 -0.18 -37.14 41.41
C SER A 1050 -1.71 -37.18 41.63
N LEU A 1051 -2.15 -36.91 42.87
CA LEU A 1051 -3.58 -36.82 43.20
C LEU A 1051 -4.25 -35.60 42.55
N LEU A 1052 -3.59 -34.44 42.60
CA LEU A 1052 -4.05 -33.22 41.95
C LEU A 1052 -4.15 -33.42 40.44
N HIS A 1053 -3.16 -34.04 39.82
CA HIS A 1053 -3.12 -34.33 38.39
C HIS A 1053 -4.33 -35.15 37.94
N GLU A 1054 -4.66 -36.25 38.62
CA GLU A 1054 -5.81 -37.08 38.28
C GLU A 1054 -7.16 -36.37 38.52
N ALA A 1055 -7.27 -35.59 39.59
CA ALA A 1055 -8.48 -34.80 39.86
C ALA A 1055 -8.72 -33.73 38.79
N VAL A 1056 -7.68 -32.96 38.44
CA VAL A 1056 -7.75 -31.92 37.40
C VAL A 1056 -8.02 -32.55 36.04
N ARG A 1057 -7.37 -33.66 35.69
CA ARG A 1057 -7.55 -34.38 34.42
C ARG A 1057 -9.01 -34.72 34.14
N ALA A 1058 -9.79 -35.06 35.16
CA ALA A 1058 -11.20 -35.44 35.01
C ALA A 1058 -12.10 -34.27 34.59
N GLU A 1059 -11.82 -33.04 35.05
CA GLU A 1059 -12.70 -31.87 34.87
C GLU A 1059 -12.15 -30.83 33.88
N ALA A 1060 -10.86 -30.86 33.54
CA ALA A 1060 -10.18 -29.79 32.81
C ALA A 1060 -10.81 -29.47 31.45
N TYR A 1061 -11.27 -30.47 30.71
CA TYR A 1061 -11.93 -30.24 29.42
C TYR A 1061 -13.26 -29.48 29.59
N GLU A 1062 -14.12 -29.91 30.51
CA GLU A 1062 -15.45 -29.32 30.74
C GLU A 1062 -15.34 -27.87 31.24
N VAL A 1063 -14.41 -27.60 32.16
CA VAL A 1063 -14.17 -26.24 32.67
C VAL A 1063 -13.64 -25.33 31.55
N THR A 1064 -12.77 -25.85 30.68
CA THR A 1064 -12.25 -25.10 29.53
C THR A 1064 -13.33 -24.75 28.52
N GLU A 1065 -14.23 -25.69 28.24
CA GLU A 1065 -15.38 -25.45 27.36
C GLU A 1065 -16.30 -24.36 27.94
N ARG A 1066 -16.57 -24.38 29.25
CA ARG A 1066 -17.36 -23.33 29.93
C ARG A 1066 -16.67 -21.96 29.90
N ALA A 1067 -15.35 -21.92 30.10
CA ALA A 1067 -14.57 -20.69 29.98
C ALA A 1067 -14.65 -20.14 28.54
N LEU A 1068 -14.49 -20.99 27.52
CA LEU A 1068 -14.60 -20.62 26.11
C LEU A 1068 -15.99 -20.06 25.76
N GLN A 1069 -17.06 -20.65 26.29
CA GLN A 1069 -18.43 -20.12 26.13
C GLN A 1069 -18.58 -18.72 26.74
N SER A 1070 -17.97 -18.49 27.91
CA SER A 1070 -17.99 -17.18 28.58
C SER A 1070 -17.19 -16.13 27.80
N VAL A 1071 -16.06 -16.51 27.19
CA VAL A 1071 -15.28 -15.63 26.29
C VAL A 1071 -16.06 -15.31 25.02
N LEU A 1072 -16.74 -16.28 24.40
CA LEU A 1072 -17.61 -16.02 23.26
C LEU A 1072 -18.73 -15.04 23.63
N ALA A 1073 -19.37 -15.19 24.80
CA ALA A 1073 -20.36 -14.22 25.27
C ALA A 1073 -19.76 -12.82 25.47
N THR A 1074 -18.53 -12.74 26.00
CA THR A 1074 -17.80 -11.48 26.22
C THR A 1074 -17.49 -10.79 24.89
N LEU A 1075 -16.96 -11.51 23.89
CA LEU A 1075 -16.65 -10.94 22.59
C LEU A 1075 -17.90 -10.52 21.81
N ARG A 1076 -19.05 -11.22 21.98
CA ARG A 1076 -20.33 -10.74 21.42
C ARG A 1076 -20.72 -9.39 22.02
N ALA A 1077 -20.69 -9.29 23.36
CA ALA A 1077 -21.01 -8.05 24.05
C ALA A 1077 -20.03 -6.91 23.69
N LEU A 1078 -18.75 -7.23 23.47
CA LEU A 1078 -17.75 -6.25 23.01
C LEU A 1078 -18.10 -5.66 21.65
N GLY A 1079 -18.62 -6.48 20.72
CA GLY A 1079 -19.07 -6.03 19.41
C GLY A 1079 -20.24 -5.02 19.45
N GLU A 1080 -20.95 -4.93 20.58
CA GLU A 1080 -22.01 -3.95 20.81
C GLU A 1080 -21.49 -2.62 21.38
N VAL A 1081 -20.22 -2.57 21.82
CA VAL A 1081 -19.59 -1.36 22.39
C VAL A 1081 -18.76 -0.65 21.31
N THR A 1082 -19.26 0.48 20.78
CA THR A 1082 -18.55 1.25 19.74
C THR A 1082 -18.20 2.67 20.23
N PRO A 1083 -17.06 2.86 20.93
CA PRO A 1083 -16.68 4.17 21.46
C PRO A 1083 -16.21 5.12 20.34
N LEU A 1084 -16.82 6.30 20.25
CA LEU A 1084 -16.40 7.37 19.33
C LEU A 1084 -15.20 8.16 19.92
N PRO A 1085 -14.03 8.22 19.25
CA PRO A 1085 -12.81 8.83 19.80
C PRO A 1085 -12.91 10.32 20.18
N SER A 1086 -13.89 11.04 19.62
CA SER A 1086 -14.07 12.48 19.81
C SER A 1086 -15.00 12.87 20.96
N THR A 1087 -15.44 11.90 21.77
CA THR A 1087 -16.39 12.13 22.87
C THR A 1087 -15.78 11.74 24.21
N GLU A 1088 -16.09 12.49 25.26
CA GLU A 1088 -15.63 12.21 26.63
C GLU A 1088 -16.08 10.82 27.11
N ALA A 1089 -17.32 10.43 26.80
CA ALA A 1089 -17.84 9.09 27.07
C ALA A 1089 -17.08 8.00 26.31
N GLY A 1090 -16.72 8.27 25.05
CA GLY A 1090 -15.91 7.37 24.24
C GLY A 1090 -14.48 7.23 24.77
N GLU A 1091 -13.87 8.30 25.28
CA GLU A 1091 -12.56 8.25 25.92
C GLU A 1091 -12.57 7.42 27.20
N ASP A 1092 -13.54 7.66 28.09
CA ASP A 1092 -13.75 6.87 29.31
C ASP A 1092 -13.93 5.37 29.02
N VAL A 1093 -14.81 5.03 28.06
CA VAL A 1093 -15.05 3.64 27.68
C VAL A 1093 -13.81 3.01 27.04
N ARG A 1094 -13.01 3.76 26.26
CA ARG A 1094 -11.73 3.23 25.74
C ARG A 1094 -10.74 2.90 26.86
N VAL A 1095 -10.61 3.79 27.85
CA VAL A 1095 -9.78 3.53 29.04
C VAL A 1095 -10.30 2.29 29.75
N GLN A 1096 -11.61 2.19 29.99
CA GLN A 1096 -12.24 1.03 30.61
C GLN A 1096 -12.01 -0.28 29.82
N LEU A 1097 -12.09 -0.26 28.49
CA LEU A 1097 -11.84 -1.44 27.66
C LEU A 1097 -10.37 -1.87 27.68
N SER A 1098 -9.42 -0.94 27.84
CA SER A 1098 -7.97 -1.23 27.79
C SER A 1098 -7.48 -2.18 28.88
N TRP A 1099 -8.19 -2.27 30.01
CA TRP A 1099 -7.87 -3.13 31.16
C TRP A 1099 -8.95 -4.19 31.45
N LEU A 1100 -10.04 -4.20 30.68
CA LEU A 1100 -11.04 -5.29 30.65
C LEU A 1100 -10.73 -6.34 29.58
N VAL A 1101 -10.27 -5.91 28.40
CA VAL A 1101 -10.01 -6.78 27.24
C VAL A 1101 -8.64 -6.46 26.64
N TYR A 1102 -7.62 -7.23 27.05
CA TYR A 1102 -6.22 -7.11 26.62
C TYR A 1102 -5.61 -8.51 26.43
N PRO A 1103 -4.49 -8.69 25.71
CA PRO A 1103 -3.84 -9.99 25.61
C PRO A 1103 -3.48 -10.56 27.00
N GLY A 1104 -4.08 -11.67 27.42
CA GLY A 1104 -3.92 -12.25 28.77
C GLY A 1104 -5.13 -12.11 29.70
N PHE A 1105 -6.17 -11.35 29.31
CA PHE A 1105 -7.31 -11.06 30.19
C PHE A 1105 -8.11 -12.30 30.62
N ILE A 1106 -8.10 -13.38 29.82
CA ILE A 1106 -8.94 -14.56 30.09
C ILE A 1106 -8.40 -15.29 31.33
N ARG A 1107 -7.07 -15.45 31.38
CA ARG A 1107 -6.40 -16.11 32.49
C ARG A 1107 -6.28 -15.22 33.73
N ASP A 1108 -6.13 -13.90 33.53
CA ASP A 1108 -6.07 -12.95 34.64
C ASP A 1108 -7.41 -12.76 35.34
N ALA A 1109 -8.52 -12.73 34.58
CA ALA A 1109 -9.85 -12.64 35.17
C ALA A 1109 -10.24 -13.94 35.90
N GLY A 1110 -9.84 -15.09 35.36
CA GLY A 1110 -10.21 -16.40 35.89
C GLY A 1110 -11.64 -16.81 35.53
N VAL A 1111 -11.89 -18.12 35.57
CA VAL A 1111 -13.12 -18.75 35.04
C VAL A 1111 -14.41 -18.20 35.68
N ASP A 1112 -14.37 -17.89 36.97
CA ASP A 1112 -15.55 -17.41 37.69
C ASP A 1112 -15.95 -16.00 37.25
N GLN A 1113 -14.97 -15.13 37.05
CA GLN A 1113 -15.19 -13.73 36.70
C GLN A 1113 -15.50 -13.51 35.22
N LEU A 1114 -15.03 -14.39 34.33
CA LEU A 1114 -15.36 -14.37 32.90
C LEU A 1114 -16.88 -14.33 32.64
N ARG A 1115 -17.68 -14.91 33.53
CA ARG A 1115 -19.14 -14.92 33.45
C ARG A 1115 -19.77 -13.53 33.66
N ARG A 1116 -19.06 -12.61 34.30
CA ARG A 1116 -19.51 -11.24 34.57
C ARG A 1116 -19.01 -10.22 33.55
N LEU A 1117 -17.94 -10.49 32.81
CA LEU A 1117 -17.42 -9.59 31.79
C LEU A 1117 -18.47 -9.07 30.79
N PRO A 1118 -19.41 -9.90 30.27
CA PRO A 1118 -20.48 -9.39 29.40
C PRO A 1118 -21.34 -8.30 30.07
N LEU A 1119 -21.54 -8.35 31.38
CA LEU A 1119 -22.33 -7.36 32.13
C LEU A 1119 -21.57 -6.04 32.29
N TYR A 1120 -20.25 -6.09 32.48
CA TYR A 1120 -19.42 -4.87 32.50
C TYR A 1120 -19.40 -4.20 31.13
N LEU A 1121 -19.31 -4.98 30.05
CA LEU A 1121 -19.39 -4.45 28.68
C LEU A 1121 -20.77 -3.84 28.36
N GLN A 1122 -21.86 -4.42 28.87
CA GLN A 1122 -23.19 -3.82 28.77
C GLN A 1122 -23.30 -2.50 29.56
N ALA A 1123 -22.66 -2.40 30.72
CA ALA A 1123 -22.58 -1.14 31.47
C ALA A 1123 -21.73 -0.09 30.73
N ALA A 1124 -20.63 -0.51 30.09
CA ALA A 1124 -19.81 0.35 29.24
C ALA A 1124 -20.56 0.82 27.98
N ALA A 1125 -21.40 -0.03 27.37
CA ALA A 1125 -22.29 0.40 26.28
C ALA A 1125 -23.25 1.50 26.74
N ARG A 1126 -23.84 1.37 27.93
CA ARG A 1126 -24.73 2.40 28.52
C ARG A 1126 -23.98 3.69 28.85
N ARG A 1127 -22.69 3.62 29.19
CA ARG A 1127 -21.85 4.81 29.42
C ARG A 1127 -21.77 5.72 28.19
N LEU A 1128 -21.77 5.15 26.98
CA LEU A 1128 -21.69 5.92 25.73
C LEU A 1128 -22.86 6.89 25.55
N ASP A 1129 -24.03 6.56 26.10
CA ASP A 1129 -25.24 7.38 26.03
C ASP A 1129 -25.54 8.16 27.33
N ALA A 1130 -24.79 7.90 28.41
CA ALA A 1130 -25.01 8.50 29.72
C ALA A 1130 -24.17 9.77 29.92
N PRO A 1131 -24.74 10.88 30.44
CA PRO A 1131 -23.97 12.08 30.78
C PRO A 1131 -23.04 11.83 31.98
N LEU A 1132 -21.94 12.58 32.04
CA LEU A 1132 -21.02 12.54 33.18
C LEU A 1132 -21.73 13.01 34.46
N SER A 1133 -21.68 12.20 35.51
CA SER A 1133 -22.21 12.52 36.83
C SER A 1133 -21.07 12.65 37.85
N HIS A 1134 -21.33 13.33 38.97
CA HIS A 1134 -20.36 13.47 40.06
C HIS A 1134 -19.87 12.11 40.58
N ASP A 1135 -20.78 11.15 40.76
CA ASP A 1135 -20.44 9.81 41.26
C ASP A 1135 -19.61 9.00 40.25
N LEU A 1136 -19.82 9.23 38.95
CA LEU A 1136 -19.03 8.60 37.89
C LEU A 1136 -17.63 9.19 37.80
N LEU A 1137 -17.50 10.50 38.00
CA LEU A 1137 -16.20 11.20 38.08
C LEU A 1137 -15.40 10.71 39.31
N ALA A 1138 -16.08 10.47 40.44
CA ALA A 1138 -15.47 9.85 41.61
C ALA A 1138 -15.05 8.39 41.35
N ALA A 1139 -15.80 7.62 40.54
CA ALA A 1139 -15.39 6.28 40.14
C ALA A 1139 -14.13 6.31 39.26
N GLN A 1140 -14.02 7.26 38.32
CA GLN A 1140 -12.83 7.45 37.48
C GLN A 1140 -11.58 7.83 38.32
N ASP A 1141 -11.73 8.68 39.34
CA ASP A 1141 -10.63 9.01 40.26
C ASP A 1141 -10.15 7.78 41.05
N LEU A 1142 -11.09 6.94 41.52
CA LEU A 1142 -10.75 5.70 42.21
C LEU A 1142 -10.02 4.70 41.29
N GLU A 1143 -10.37 4.64 40.00
CA GLU A 1143 -9.65 3.84 39.01
C GLU A 1143 -8.22 4.36 38.80
N ALA A 1144 -8.05 5.68 38.66
CA ALA A 1144 -6.73 6.28 38.53
C ALA A 1144 -5.84 6.00 39.76
N ARG A 1145 -6.40 6.10 40.98
CA ARG A 1145 -5.70 5.75 42.23
C ARG A 1145 -5.35 4.28 42.31
N PHE A 1146 -6.26 3.38 41.91
CA PHE A 1146 -5.98 1.95 41.85
C PHE A 1146 -4.85 1.64 40.86
N HIS A 1147 -4.85 2.27 39.68
CA HIS A 1147 -3.78 2.12 38.71
C HIS A 1147 -2.43 2.64 39.22
N ALA A 1148 -2.41 3.78 39.92
CA ALA A 1148 -1.20 4.31 40.54
C ALA A 1148 -0.65 3.36 41.62
N ARG A 1149 -1.48 2.85 42.52
CA ARG A 1149 -1.05 1.90 43.58
C ARG A 1149 -0.57 0.56 43.01
N THR A 1150 -1.19 0.08 41.93
CA THR A 1150 -0.82 -1.21 41.33
C THR A 1150 0.36 -1.12 40.37
N ALA A 1151 0.75 0.08 39.91
CA ALA A 1151 1.92 0.27 39.04
C ALA A 1151 3.24 -0.14 39.71
N GLU A 1152 3.35 0.03 41.02
CA GLU A 1152 4.56 -0.30 41.81
C GLU A 1152 4.58 -1.75 42.33
N MET A 1153 3.46 -2.48 42.19
CA MET A 1153 3.33 -3.86 42.67
C MET A 1153 3.96 -4.88 41.73
N SER A 1154 4.53 -5.94 42.32
CA SER A 1154 4.99 -7.12 41.57
C SER A 1154 3.84 -7.72 40.72
N VAL A 1155 4.20 -8.46 39.66
CA VAL A 1155 3.19 -9.14 38.82
C VAL A 1155 2.31 -10.09 39.66
N TRP A 1156 2.90 -10.75 40.67
CA TRP A 1156 2.19 -11.69 41.55
C TRP A 1156 1.34 -10.97 42.60
N ALA A 1157 1.83 -9.86 43.16
CA ALA A 1157 1.07 -9.02 44.10
C ALA A 1157 -0.23 -8.51 43.46
N ARG A 1158 -0.16 -8.05 42.20
CA ARG A 1158 -1.33 -7.59 41.44
C ARG A 1158 -2.40 -8.67 41.26
N LEU A 1159 -2.00 -9.93 41.22
CA LEU A 1159 -2.88 -11.08 41.00
C LEU A 1159 -3.42 -11.67 42.32
N THR A 1160 -3.07 -11.10 43.48
CA THR A 1160 -3.59 -11.55 44.77
C THR A 1160 -5.11 -11.35 44.87
N PRO A 1161 -5.83 -12.23 45.59
CA PRO A 1161 -7.28 -12.11 45.74
C PRO A 1161 -7.74 -10.75 46.28
N ARG A 1162 -6.94 -10.12 47.15
CA ARG A 1162 -7.23 -8.79 47.72
C ARG A 1162 -7.22 -7.71 46.64
N VAL A 1163 -6.18 -7.65 45.82
CA VAL A 1163 -6.06 -6.66 44.72
C VAL A 1163 -7.12 -6.91 43.65
N GLN A 1164 -7.35 -8.18 43.29
CA GLN A 1164 -8.40 -8.53 42.32
C GLN A 1164 -9.80 -8.19 42.85
N HIS A 1165 -10.06 -8.32 44.16
CA HIS A 1165 -11.34 -7.91 44.74
C HIS A 1165 -11.62 -6.42 44.52
N VAL A 1166 -10.60 -5.56 44.70
CA VAL A 1166 -10.72 -4.10 44.50
C VAL A 1166 -10.95 -3.78 43.03
N ARG A 1167 -10.19 -4.42 42.12
CA ARG A 1167 -10.39 -4.31 40.67
C ARG A 1167 -11.85 -4.58 40.27
N TRP A 1168 -12.40 -5.70 40.72
CA TRP A 1168 -13.78 -6.07 40.36
C TRP A 1168 -14.83 -5.22 41.10
N ALA A 1169 -14.52 -4.69 42.28
CA ALA A 1169 -15.40 -3.75 42.96
C ALA A 1169 -15.54 -2.42 42.21
N LEU A 1170 -14.52 -1.96 41.48
CA LEU A 1170 -14.60 -0.78 40.60
C LEU A 1170 -15.56 -1.03 39.42
N GLU A 1171 -15.50 -2.19 38.78
CA GLU A 1171 -16.42 -2.57 37.71
C GLU A 1171 -17.86 -2.76 38.20
N GLU A 1172 -18.04 -3.35 39.38
CA GLU A 1172 -19.35 -3.46 40.02
C GLU A 1172 -19.90 -2.08 40.41
N LEU A 1173 -19.05 -1.12 40.81
CA LEU A 1173 -19.46 0.28 41.04
C LEU A 1173 -19.98 0.92 39.75
N ARG A 1174 -19.32 0.70 38.61
CA ARG A 1174 -19.82 1.15 37.30
C ARG A 1174 -21.18 0.55 36.95
N ILE A 1175 -21.41 -0.75 37.22
CA ILE A 1175 -22.77 -1.34 37.08
C ILE A 1175 -23.77 -0.62 37.98
N GLY A 1176 -23.43 -0.35 39.24
CA GLY A 1176 -24.31 0.34 40.19
C GLY A 1176 -24.68 1.77 39.77
N LEU A 1177 -23.79 2.47 39.05
CA LEU A 1177 -24.01 3.83 38.60
C LEU A 1177 -24.71 3.91 37.23
N LEU A 1178 -24.32 3.07 36.27
CA LEU A 1178 -24.73 3.18 34.87
C LEU A 1178 -25.81 2.15 34.46
N ALA A 1179 -25.91 1.04 35.19
CA ALA A 1179 -26.69 -0.12 34.77
C ALA A 1179 -27.38 -0.84 35.94
N GLN A 1180 -28.06 -0.09 36.82
CA GLN A 1180 -28.72 -0.62 38.03
C GLN A 1180 -29.62 -1.84 37.80
N GLN A 1181 -30.21 -1.96 36.61
CA GLN A 1181 -31.06 -3.08 36.22
C GLN A 1181 -30.30 -4.42 36.12
N LEU A 1182 -28.99 -4.40 35.86
CA LEU A 1182 -28.15 -5.60 35.73
C LEU A 1182 -27.80 -6.26 37.08
N ARG A 1183 -28.02 -5.54 38.19
CA ARG A 1183 -27.71 -5.91 39.59
C ARG A 1183 -26.22 -6.20 39.84
N THR A 1184 -25.68 -5.59 40.88
CA THR A 1184 -24.28 -5.81 41.28
C THR A 1184 -24.11 -7.17 41.95
N ALA A 1185 -22.93 -7.78 41.82
CA ALA A 1185 -22.61 -9.09 42.41
C ALA A 1185 -22.56 -9.05 43.94
N PHE A 1186 -22.17 -7.90 44.50
CA PHE A 1186 -22.14 -7.61 45.93
C PHE A 1186 -22.45 -6.12 46.14
N PRO A 1187 -22.82 -5.68 47.36
CA PRO A 1187 -23.24 -4.30 47.54
C PRO A 1187 -22.05 -3.34 47.56
N VAL A 1188 -22.02 -2.45 46.57
CA VAL A 1188 -20.95 -1.48 46.27
C VAL A 1188 -21.44 -0.04 46.38
N SER A 1189 -20.55 0.88 46.71
CA SER A 1189 -20.78 2.33 46.73
C SER A 1189 -19.43 3.05 46.67
N VAL A 1190 -19.40 4.31 46.22
CA VAL A 1190 -18.17 5.12 46.17
C VAL A 1190 -17.41 5.05 47.50
N LYS A 1191 -18.10 5.19 48.63
CA LYS A 1191 -17.52 5.11 49.99
C LYS A 1191 -16.86 3.76 50.28
N ARG A 1192 -17.50 2.64 49.90
CA ARG A 1192 -16.97 1.30 50.15
C ARG A 1192 -15.76 1.00 49.27
N VAL A 1193 -15.82 1.40 48.00
CA VAL A 1193 -14.70 1.17 47.07
C VAL A 1193 -13.52 2.08 47.42
N THR A 1194 -13.75 3.30 47.91
CA THR A 1194 -12.69 4.16 48.45
C THR A 1194 -11.94 3.47 49.59
N ALA A 1195 -12.65 2.90 50.56
CA ALA A 1195 -12.01 2.15 51.67
C ALA A 1195 -11.20 0.96 51.16
N LEU A 1196 -11.73 0.21 50.18
CA LEU A 1196 -11.03 -0.91 49.56
C LEU A 1196 -9.75 -0.48 48.81
N VAL A 1197 -9.79 0.64 48.09
CA VAL A 1197 -8.60 1.21 47.42
C VAL A 1197 -7.60 1.74 48.45
N ASP A 1198 -8.06 2.31 49.56
CA ASP A 1198 -7.20 2.84 50.61
C ASP A 1198 -6.51 1.77 51.44
N GLU A 1199 -7.11 0.59 51.52
CA GLU A 1199 -6.56 -0.60 52.17
C GLU A 1199 -5.43 -1.28 51.38
N LEU A 1200 -5.35 -1.08 50.05
CA LEU A 1200 -4.28 -1.61 49.19
C LEU A 1200 -2.97 -0.87 49.40
#